data_AF-A0A8C7YSW6-F1
#
_entry.id   AF-A0A8C7YSW6-F1
#
_cell.length_a   1.000
_cell.length_b   1.000
_cell.length_c   1.000
_cell.angle_alpha   90.00
_cell.angle_beta   90.00
_cell.angle_gamma   90.00
#
_symmetry.space_group_name_H-M   'P 1'
#
loop_
_entity.id
_entity.type
_entity.pdbx_description
1 polymer ?
#
loop_
_entity_poly.entity_id
_entity_poly.type
_entity_poly.pdbx_seq_one_letter_code
_entity_poly.pdbx_strand_id
1 'polypeptide(L)'
;MKPPNLFFSILLTGMNAAVRAVVRMGIYVGAKVYFIHEGYQGMVDGGDNIKEATWESVSSMLQVGGTVIGSARCKEFRTHEGRLKAAHNLVQRGITNLCVIGGDGSLTGANLFREEWSGLLNELLEQGLINEEAVSSNSVLHIVGMVGSIDNDFCGTDMTIGTDSALHRIIEVVDAIMTTAQSHQRTFVLEVMGRHCGYLALVSALACGADWVFIPEMPPDDGWEDNMCQKLSESRSRGSRLNIIIVAEGATDRQGQPITSSFVKDLVVRCLGFDTRVTILGHVQRGGTPSAFDRILGSRMGVEAVLALLEASTDTPACVVSLVGNQAVRLPLMECVQMTQEVQKAMDEKKFDEAVRLRGSYVCMNAALCHLQSSFNVAVLNVGAPAAGMNAAVRSAVRVGITEGHKMFAVNDGFEGFAKGQIKEIKWGDVGGWTGQGGSLLGTKRTLPAKRLAKIAEQMRIHNINALLVIGGFEAFESLLELYEARAHHEEFCVPMCILPATISNNVPGTDHSLGADTSLNAIVETCDRIKQSASGTKRRVFIIETMGGYCGYLATVGGLAAGADTVYIYEEAFDIRDLQANVEHLTQKMKTTIQRGLVLRNENCNENFTTDFIYQLYSEEGRGVFDCRKNILGHMQQVRRKCDFSSSRCALGS
;
A
#
# COMPACT_ATOMS: atom_id res chain seq x y z
N MET A 1 -10.86 -26.20 30.12
CA MET A 1 -11.70 -25.04 30.53
C MET A 1 -11.03 -23.74 30.06
N LYS A 2 -11.56 -23.18 28.97
CA LYS A 2 -11.54 -21.80 28.43
C LYS A 2 -11.43 -21.89 26.89
N PRO A 3 -12.42 -21.38 26.14
CA PRO A 3 -12.46 -21.53 24.69
C PRO A 3 -11.52 -20.51 24.01
N PRO A 4 -10.98 -20.81 22.82
CA PRO A 4 -10.32 -19.81 21.98
C PRO A 4 -11.39 -18.84 21.46
N ASN A 5 -11.51 -17.70 22.14
CA ASN A 5 -12.40 -16.60 21.79
C ASN A 5 -11.60 -15.45 21.19
N LEU A 6 -11.34 -15.45 19.88
CA LEU A 6 -10.96 -14.22 19.16
C LEU A 6 -11.36 -14.33 17.68
N PHE A 7 -12.59 -13.92 17.36
CA PHE A 7 -12.94 -13.50 15.99
C PHE A 7 -13.16 -11.99 16.01
N PHE A 8 -12.41 -11.27 15.19
CA PHE A 8 -12.48 -9.82 15.00
C PHE A 8 -12.83 -9.59 13.52
N SER A 9 -14.03 -9.10 13.23
CA SER A 9 -14.30 -8.39 11.96
C SER A 9 -14.13 -6.92 12.27
N ILE A 10 -13.16 -6.27 11.61
CA ILE A 10 -12.65 -4.96 12.00
C ILE A 10 -13.04 -3.95 10.93
N LEU A 11 -13.45 -2.75 11.37
CA LEU A 11 -13.57 -1.56 10.53
C LEU A 11 -12.18 -1.19 10.00
N LEU A 12 -11.95 -1.31 8.69
CA LEU A 12 -10.63 -1.12 8.08
C LEU A 12 -10.66 -0.07 6.97
N THR A 13 -9.57 0.71 6.89
CA THR A 13 -9.32 1.63 5.77
C THR A 13 -9.24 0.86 4.45
N GLY A 14 -9.99 1.30 3.43
CA GLY A 14 -10.02 0.69 2.10
C GLY A 14 -11.23 -0.20 1.81
N MET A 15 -11.95 -0.70 2.83
CA MET A 15 -13.16 -1.52 2.64
C MET A 15 -14.25 -0.78 1.85
N ASN A 16 -14.42 0.51 2.13
CA ASN A 16 -15.37 1.35 1.40
C ASN A 16 -15.06 1.47 -0.10
N ALA A 17 -13.78 1.39 -0.50
CA ALA A 17 -13.40 1.38 -1.90
C ALA A 17 -13.85 0.09 -2.59
N ALA A 18 -13.67 -1.06 -1.91
CA ALA A 18 -14.14 -2.35 -2.36
C ALA A 18 -15.67 -2.42 -2.48
N VAL A 19 -16.41 -2.03 -1.43
CA VAL A 19 -17.87 -1.98 -1.45
C VAL A 19 -18.37 -1.10 -2.59
N ARG A 20 -17.75 0.08 -2.79
CA ARG A 20 -18.08 0.96 -3.90
C ARG A 20 -17.88 0.27 -5.25
N ALA A 21 -16.76 -0.40 -5.45
CA ALA A 21 -16.47 -1.08 -6.71
C ALA A 21 -17.45 -2.22 -6.99
N VAL A 22 -17.77 -3.05 -6.00
CA VAL A 22 -18.76 -4.13 -6.13
C VAL A 22 -20.13 -3.58 -6.54
N VAL A 23 -20.62 -2.54 -5.87
CA VAL A 23 -21.92 -1.93 -6.21
C VAL A 23 -21.91 -1.31 -7.61
N ARG A 24 -20.87 -0.54 -7.95
CA ARG A 24 -20.78 0.14 -9.25
C ARG A 24 -20.66 -0.86 -10.40
N MET A 25 -19.81 -1.87 -10.24
CA MET A 25 -19.62 -2.90 -11.26
C MET A 25 -20.87 -3.77 -11.39
N GLY A 26 -21.50 -4.16 -10.28
CA GLY A 26 -22.75 -4.90 -10.29
C GLY A 26 -23.89 -4.18 -11.01
N ILE A 27 -24.07 -2.88 -10.76
CA ILE A 27 -25.06 -2.07 -11.49
C ILE A 27 -24.68 -1.93 -12.97
N TYR A 28 -23.40 -1.75 -13.29
CA TYR A 28 -22.91 -1.61 -14.66
C TYR A 28 -23.19 -2.85 -15.52
N VAL A 29 -23.05 -4.05 -14.95
CA VAL A 29 -23.38 -5.33 -15.61
C VAL A 29 -24.87 -5.70 -15.53
N GLY A 30 -25.72 -4.80 -15.00
CA GLY A 30 -27.18 -4.99 -14.93
C GLY A 30 -27.66 -5.84 -13.75
N ALA A 31 -26.79 -6.18 -12.79
CA ALA A 31 -27.17 -6.88 -11.57
C ALA A 31 -27.76 -5.93 -10.51
N LYS A 32 -28.62 -6.48 -9.65
CA LYS A 32 -29.06 -5.79 -8.42
C LYS A 32 -28.08 -6.11 -7.29
N VAL A 33 -27.67 -5.09 -6.55
CA VAL A 33 -26.71 -5.24 -5.45
C VAL A 33 -27.38 -4.83 -4.15
N TYR A 34 -27.18 -5.62 -3.10
CA TYR A 34 -27.71 -5.35 -1.76
C TYR A 34 -26.58 -5.14 -0.77
N PHE A 35 -26.71 -4.13 0.09
CA PHE A 35 -25.93 -4.03 1.31
C PHE A 35 -26.47 -4.97 2.36
N ILE A 36 -25.57 -5.61 3.09
CA ILE A 36 -25.85 -6.32 4.32
C ILE A 36 -25.14 -5.55 5.43
N HIS A 37 -25.91 -4.85 6.24
CA HIS A 37 -25.39 -4.04 7.34
C HIS A 37 -24.87 -4.91 8.49
N GLU A 38 -23.90 -4.42 9.25
CA GLU A 38 -23.36 -5.10 10.42
C GLU A 38 -22.80 -6.52 10.15
N GLY A 39 -22.41 -6.80 8.90
CA GLY A 39 -21.82 -8.08 8.50
C GLY A 39 -22.78 -9.26 8.68
N TYR A 40 -22.29 -10.38 9.22
CA TYR A 40 -23.12 -11.56 9.45
C TYR A 40 -24.29 -11.30 10.41
N GLN A 41 -24.18 -10.33 11.32
CA GLN A 41 -25.28 -10.03 12.24
C GLN A 41 -26.50 -9.52 11.48
N GLY A 42 -26.34 -8.54 10.59
CA GLY A 42 -27.47 -8.06 9.80
C GLY A 42 -27.97 -9.08 8.78
N MET A 43 -27.13 -10.05 8.39
CA MET A 43 -27.57 -11.19 7.58
C MET A 43 -28.54 -12.10 8.36
N VAL A 44 -28.24 -12.37 9.63
CA VAL A 44 -29.09 -13.15 10.55
C VAL A 44 -30.35 -12.37 10.92
N ASP A 45 -30.21 -11.09 11.24
CA ASP A 45 -31.33 -10.23 11.65
C ASP A 45 -32.33 -9.97 10.50
N GLY A 46 -31.84 -9.91 9.26
CA GLY A 46 -32.66 -9.67 8.08
C GLY A 46 -33.34 -8.30 8.07
N GLY A 47 -34.49 -8.20 7.41
CA GLY A 47 -35.30 -6.97 7.40
C GLY A 47 -34.54 -5.76 6.85
N ASP A 48 -34.55 -4.65 7.60
CA ASP A 48 -33.93 -3.38 7.22
C ASP A 48 -32.39 -3.40 7.17
N ASN A 49 -31.76 -4.48 7.63
CA ASN A 49 -30.31 -4.66 7.53
C ASN A 49 -29.89 -5.08 6.12
N ILE A 50 -30.80 -5.61 5.30
CA ILE A 50 -30.54 -5.90 3.89
C ILE A 50 -31.23 -4.82 3.05
N LYS A 51 -30.46 -4.04 2.29
CA LYS A 51 -30.98 -2.88 1.54
C LYS A 51 -30.41 -2.83 0.13
N GLU A 52 -31.26 -2.60 -0.86
CA GLU A 52 -30.80 -2.44 -2.25
C GLU A 52 -29.92 -1.19 -2.36
N ALA A 53 -28.76 -1.34 -2.98
CA ALA A 53 -27.81 -0.27 -3.21
C ALA A 53 -28.11 0.42 -4.54
N THR A 54 -27.96 1.75 -4.57
CA THR A 54 -28.06 2.53 -5.80
C THR A 54 -26.69 3.04 -6.21
N TRP A 55 -26.61 3.63 -7.41
CA TRP A 55 -25.38 4.30 -7.85
C TRP A 55 -24.95 5.36 -6.81
N GLU A 56 -25.90 6.16 -6.33
CA GLU A 56 -25.66 7.26 -5.40
C GLU A 56 -25.23 6.78 -4.02
N SER A 57 -25.73 5.64 -3.55
CA SER A 57 -25.52 5.16 -2.17
C SER A 57 -24.04 4.97 -1.82
N VAL A 58 -23.21 4.58 -2.79
CA VAL A 58 -21.75 4.41 -2.61
C VAL A 58 -20.91 5.65 -2.94
N SER A 59 -21.56 6.78 -3.20
CA SER A 59 -20.85 8.03 -3.46
C SER A 59 -20.26 8.59 -2.17
N SER A 60 -19.09 9.22 -2.28
CA SER A 60 -18.35 9.75 -1.11
C SER A 60 -17.80 8.70 -0.15
N MET A 61 -17.89 7.40 -0.45
CA MET A 61 -17.33 6.35 0.41
C MET A 61 -15.81 6.15 0.24
N LEU A 62 -15.29 6.41 -0.96
CA LEU A 62 -13.91 6.07 -1.35
C LEU A 62 -12.82 6.61 -0.41
N GLN A 63 -13.00 7.83 0.10
CA GLN A 63 -12.03 8.50 0.98
C GLN A 63 -12.27 8.29 2.49
N VAL A 64 -13.28 7.50 2.86
CA VAL A 64 -13.69 7.31 4.26
C VAL A 64 -13.07 6.02 4.80
N GLY A 65 -12.46 6.10 5.99
CA GLY A 65 -11.96 4.93 6.71
C GLY A 65 -13.08 4.05 7.30
N GLY A 66 -12.76 2.82 7.65
CA GLY A 66 -13.74 1.85 8.15
C GLY A 66 -14.69 1.35 7.06
N THR A 67 -15.87 0.87 7.47
CA THR A 67 -16.96 0.46 6.57
C THR A 67 -18.24 1.24 6.89
N VAL A 68 -18.83 1.86 5.86
CA VAL A 68 -20.10 2.60 5.97
C VAL A 68 -21.29 1.66 6.21
N ILE A 69 -21.16 0.38 5.84
CA ILE A 69 -22.20 -0.63 6.10
C ILE A 69 -22.08 -1.26 7.49
N GLY A 70 -21.08 -0.87 8.29
CA GLY A 70 -20.84 -1.43 9.62
C GLY A 70 -20.18 -2.82 9.56
N SER A 71 -19.84 -3.33 10.73
CA SER A 71 -19.23 -4.66 10.90
C SER A 71 -19.44 -5.09 12.34
N ALA A 72 -20.29 -6.08 12.56
CA ALA A 72 -20.52 -6.66 13.88
C ALA A 72 -20.01 -8.10 13.97
N ARG A 73 -19.58 -8.48 15.18
CA ARG A 73 -19.31 -9.88 15.49
C ARG A 73 -20.64 -10.58 15.66
N CYS A 74 -20.88 -11.63 14.88
CA CYS A 74 -22.09 -12.43 15.01
C CYS A 74 -21.76 -13.76 15.71
N LYS A 75 -22.22 -13.91 16.96
CA LYS A 75 -22.12 -15.21 17.66
C LYS A 75 -23.15 -16.20 17.12
N GLU A 76 -24.32 -15.70 16.73
CA GLU A 76 -25.43 -16.51 16.22
C GLU A 76 -25.06 -17.20 14.90
N PHE A 77 -24.31 -16.55 14.01
CA PHE A 77 -23.87 -17.17 12.76
C PHE A 77 -22.92 -18.38 12.95
N ARG A 78 -22.37 -18.57 14.16
CA ARG A 78 -21.62 -19.79 14.48
C ARG A 78 -22.50 -21.00 14.75
N THR A 79 -23.78 -20.79 15.06
CA THR A 79 -24.74 -21.88 15.25
C THR A 79 -25.47 -22.18 13.94
N HIS A 80 -25.90 -23.43 13.79
CA HIS A 80 -26.72 -23.86 12.66
C HIS A 80 -27.99 -23.02 12.54
N GLU A 81 -28.67 -22.75 13.67
CA GLU A 81 -29.90 -21.94 13.70
C GLU A 81 -29.68 -20.51 13.18
N GLY A 82 -28.56 -19.87 13.52
CA GLY A 82 -28.24 -18.54 12.99
C GLY A 82 -27.99 -18.58 11.48
N ARG A 83 -27.28 -19.60 10.98
CA ARG A 83 -27.07 -19.79 9.54
C ARG A 83 -28.39 -20.08 8.80
N LEU A 84 -29.29 -20.86 9.40
CA LEU A 84 -30.62 -21.12 8.86
C LEU A 84 -31.43 -19.82 8.70
N LYS A 85 -31.43 -18.95 9.72
CA LYS A 85 -32.06 -17.61 9.65
C LYS A 85 -31.43 -16.74 8.55
N ALA A 86 -30.11 -16.73 8.46
CA ALA A 86 -29.40 -15.99 7.43
C ALA A 86 -29.77 -16.48 6.01
N ALA A 87 -29.79 -17.80 5.78
CA ALA A 87 -30.19 -18.39 4.52
C ALA A 87 -31.62 -18.00 4.14
N HIS A 88 -32.55 -18.08 5.08
CA HIS A 88 -33.93 -17.65 4.88
C HIS A 88 -34.03 -16.19 4.42
N ASN A 89 -33.33 -15.27 5.08
CA ASN A 89 -33.35 -13.84 4.73
C ASN A 89 -32.77 -13.54 3.34
N LEU A 90 -31.76 -14.31 2.90
CA LEU A 90 -31.17 -14.19 1.56
C LEU A 90 -32.14 -14.73 0.49
N VAL A 91 -32.75 -15.90 0.73
CA VAL A 91 -33.71 -16.53 -0.19
C VAL A 91 -34.97 -15.68 -0.36
N GLN A 92 -35.46 -15.03 0.70
CA GLN A 92 -36.58 -14.09 0.63
C GLN A 92 -36.37 -12.96 -0.40
N ARG A 93 -35.11 -12.65 -0.72
CA ARG A 93 -34.72 -11.58 -1.65
C ARG A 93 -34.09 -12.11 -2.94
N GLY A 94 -34.03 -13.43 -3.11
CA GLY A 94 -33.38 -14.07 -4.27
C GLY A 94 -31.87 -13.83 -4.34
N ILE A 95 -31.20 -13.70 -3.19
CA ILE A 95 -29.76 -13.44 -3.13
C ILE A 95 -29.00 -14.77 -3.07
N THR A 96 -28.34 -15.15 -4.16
CA THR A 96 -27.50 -16.36 -4.30
C THR A 96 -26.03 -16.07 -4.54
N ASN A 97 -25.67 -14.79 -4.71
CA ASN A 97 -24.32 -14.33 -4.96
C ASN A 97 -23.87 -13.49 -3.77
N LEU A 98 -22.82 -13.94 -3.07
CA LEU A 98 -22.34 -13.30 -1.84
C LEU A 98 -20.87 -12.89 -2.00
N CYS A 99 -20.62 -11.58 -1.91
CA CYS A 99 -19.28 -11.02 -1.80
C CYS A 99 -18.96 -10.73 -0.34
N VAL A 100 -17.99 -11.44 0.24
CA VAL A 100 -17.59 -11.30 1.65
C VAL A 100 -16.27 -10.56 1.74
N ILE A 101 -16.27 -9.36 2.33
CA ILE A 101 -15.07 -8.54 2.54
C ILE A 101 -14.69 -8.62 4.03
N GLY A 102 -13.57 -9.26 4.35
CA GLY A 102 -13.14 -9.41 5.74
C GLY A 102 -11.81 -10.15 5.90
N GLY A 103 -11.45 -10.46 7.14
CA GLY A 103 -10.26 -11.27 7.45
C GLY A 103 -10.54 -12.78 7.41
N ASP A 104 -9.51 -13.57 7.73
CA ASP A 104 -9.50 -15.04 7.71
C ASP A 104 -10.78 -15.67 8.33
N GLY A 105 -11.13 -15.28 9.55
CA GLY A 105 -12.31 -15.84 10.23
C GLY A 105 -13.65 -15.56 9.52
N SER A 106 -13.77 -14.43 8.80
CA SER A 106 -15.00 -14.13 8.05
C SER A 106 -15.10 -14.99 6.80
N LEU A 107 -13.97 -15.21 6.13
CA LEU A 107 -13.88 -16.04 4.94
C LEU A 107 -14.04 -17.54 5.26
N THR A 108 -13.50 -18.01 6.38
CA THR A 108 -13.76 -19.35 6.91
C THR A 108 -15.26 -19.58 7.16
N GLY A 109 -15.93 -18.62 7.79
CA GLY A 109 -17.38 -18.69 8.02
C GLY A 109 -18.20 -18.68 6.72
N ALA A 110 -17.73 -17.97 5.70
CA ALA A 110 -18.37 -17.94 4.38
C ALA A 110 -18.28 -19.31 3.71
N ASN A 111 -17.12 -19.97 3.77
CA ASN A 111 -16.95 -21.29 3.19
C ASN A 111 -17.88 -22.32 3.84
N LEU A 112 -17.90 -22.37 5.18
CA LEU A 112 -18.80 -23.26 5.92
C LEU A 112 -20.27 -23.04 5.53
N PHE A 113 -20.67 -21.78 5.37
CA PHE A 113 -22.03 -21.43 4.98
C PHE A 113 -22.40 -21.93 3.58
N ARG A 114 -21.45 -21.92 2.63
CA ARG A 114 -21.64 -22.51 1.29
C ARG A 114 -21.78 -24.03 1.35
N GLU A 115 -20.95 -24.70 2.15
CA GLU A 115 -20.99 -26.17 2.28
C GLU A 115 -22.33 -26.63 2.86
N GLU A 116 -22.86 -25.91 3.86
CA GLU A 116 -24.12 -26.23 4.51
C GLU A 116 -25.36 -25.75 3.72
N TRP A 117 -25.19 -24.94 2.67
CA TRP A 117 -26.28 -24.24 1.96
C TRP A 117 -27.44 -25.16 1.53
N SER A 118 -27.11 -26.28 0.89
CA SER A 118 -28.11 -27.24 0.41
C SER A 118 -28.92 -27.88 1.55
N GLY A 119 -28.26 -28.18 2.68
CA GLY A 119 -28.91 -28.70 3.88
C GLY A 119 -29.83 -27.67 4.52
N LEU A 120 -29.39 -26.40 4.58
CA LEU A 120 -30.19 -25.30 5.11
C LEU A 120 -31.47 -25.06 4.29
N LEU A 121 -31.39 -25.13 2.95
CA LEU A 121 -32.57 -24.99 2.09
C LEU A 121 -33.58 -26.12 2.29
N ASN A 122 -33.12 -27.37 2.44
CA ASN A 122 -34.00 -28.50 2.70
C ASN A 122 -34.73 -28.34 4.05
N GLU A 123 -34.02 -27.91 5.10
CA GLU A 123 -34.65 -27.63 6.40
C GLU A 123 -35.68 -26.51 6.32
N LEU A 124 -35.42 -25.43 5.57
CA LEU A 124 -36.37 -24.34 5.39
C LEU A 124 -37.63 -24.79 4.63
N LEU A 125 -37.48 -25.72 3.69
CA LEU A 125 -38.60 -26.33 2.95
C LEU A 125 -39.43 -27.23 3.89
N GLU A 126 -38.78 -28.08 4.69
CA GLU A 126 -39.43 -28.95 5.68
C GLU A 126 -40.21 -28.15 6.74
N GLN A 127 -39.68 -26.98 7.14
CA GLN A 127 -40.34 -26.06 8.07
C GLN A 127 -41.46 -25.25 7.41
N GLY A 128 -41.64 -25.34 6.09
CA GLY A 128 -42.66 -24.59 5.34
C GLY A 128 -42.39 -23.09 5.26
N LEU A 129 -41.14 -22.66 5.46
CA LEU A 129 -40.73 -21.25 5.39
C LEU A 129 -40.46 -20.78 3.95
N ILE A 130 -40.12 -21.72 3.05
CA ILE A 130 -39.87 -21.45 1.63
C ILE A 130 -40.58 -22.49 0.75
N ASN A 131 -40.82 -22.13 -0.52
CA ASN A 131 -41.47 -23.01 -1.50
C ASN A 131 -40.44 -23.76 -2.36
N GLU A 132 -40.85 -24.86 -3.00
CA GLU A 132 -40.00 -25.63 -3.92
C GLU A 132 -39.41 -24.78 -5.07
N GLU A 133 -40.19 -23.82 -5.60
CA GLU A 133 -39.70 -22.88 -6.61
C GLU A 133 -38.51 -22.06 -6.09
N ALA A 134 -38.58 -21.57 -4.85
CA ALA A 134 -37.52 -20.79 -4.22
C ALA A 134 -36.27 -21.65 -3.95
N VAL A 135 -36.43 -22.93 -3.63
CA VAL A 135 -35.30 -23.86 -3.51
C VAL A 135 -34.64 -24.07 -4.85
N SER A 136 -35.42 -24.25 -5.92
CA SER A 136 -34.88 -24.49 -7.26
C SER A 136 -34.08 -23.28 -7.79
N SER A 137 -34.61 -22.06 -7.63
CA SER A 137 -33.98 -20.83 -8.08
C SER A 137 -32.75 -20.43 -7.27
N ASN A 138 -32.68 -20.86 -6.01
CA ASN A 138 -31.59 -20.52 -5.07
C ASN A 138 -30.70 -21.72 -4.72
N SER A 139 -30.72 -22.78 -5.52
CA SER A 139 -30.07 -24.06 -5.22
C SER A 139 -28.56 -23.96 -5.01
N VAL A 140 -27.90 -22.97 -5.61
CA VAL A 140 -26.45 -22.77 -5.53
C VAL A 140 -26.12 -21.40 -4.97
N LEU A 141 -25.23 -21.39 -3.98
CA LEU A 141 -24.65 -20.18 -3.40
C LEU A 141 -23.25 -19.95 -3.96
N HIS A 142 -23.08 -18.88 -4.72
CA HIS A 142 -21.78 -18.44 -5.19
C HIS A 142 -21.17 -17.48 -4.17
N ILE A 143 -19.94 -17.77 -3.74
CA ILE A 143 -19.21 -16.96 -2.78
C ILE A 143 -17.90 -16.52 -3.39
N VAL A 144 -17.63 -15.22 -3.28
CA VAL A 144 -16.32 -14.62 -3.53
C VAL A 144 -15.87 -13.85 -2.30
N GLY A 145 -14.64 -14.12 -1.88
CA GLY A 145 -13.98 -13.47 -0.76
C GLY A 145 -13.05 -12.34 -1.22
N MET A 146 -12.95 -11.30 -0.40
CA MET A 146 -11.90 -10.29 -0.49
C MET A 146 -11.27 -10.08 0.88
N VAL A 147 -9.94 -10.00 0.91
CA VAL A 147 -9.22 -9.92 2.18
C VAL A 147 -9.08 -8.47 2.64
N GLY A 148 -9.86 -8.11 3.64
CA GLY A 148 -9.73 -6.86 4.39
C GLY A 148 -9.07 -7.10 5.74
N SER A 149 -7.78 -6.77 5.85
CA SER A 149 -6.98 -6.90 7.07
C SER A 149 -5.86 -5.86 7.08
N ILE A 150 -5.53 -5.29 8.25
CA ILE A 150 -4.28 -4.50 8.38
C ILE A 150 -3.06 -5.39 8.54
N ASP A 151 -3.26 -6.62 9.05
CA ASP A 151 -2.18 -7.46 9.56
C ASP A 151 -1.39 -8.15 8.43
N ASN A 152 -1.91 -8.15 7.19
CA ASN A 152 -1.40 -8.94 6.05
C ASN A 152 -1.22 -10.41 6.43
N ASP A 153 -2.24 -10.97 7.08
CA ASP A 153 -2.20 -12.27 7.75
C ASP A 153 -2.72 -13.42 6.89
N PHE A 154 -3.31 -13.15 5.71
CA PHE A 154 -3.90 -14.16 4.85
C PHE A 154 -2.90 -14.68 3.82
N CYS A 155 -2.69 -15.99 3.79
CA CYS A 155 -1.81 -16.62 2.80
C CYS A 155 -2.43 -16.63 1.40
N GLY A 156 -1.59 -16.49 0.38
CA GLY A 156 -1.99 -16.45 -1.03
C GLY A 156 -2.17 -15.04 -1.60
N THR A 157 -2.09 -13.99 -0.77
CA THR A 157 -2.11 -12.60 -1.25
C THR A 157 -0.83 -11.87 -0.87
N ASP A 158 -0.27 -11.09 -1.80
CA ASP A 158 0.93 -10.29 -1.53
C ASP A 158 0.61 -9.15 -0.54
N MET A 159 -0.60 -8.58 -0.67
CA MET A 159 -1.10 -7.47 0.13
C MET A 159 -2.59 -7.63 0.44
N THR A 160 -2.98 -7.30 1.67
CA THR A 160 -4.38 -7.18 2.09
C THR A 160 -4.86 -5.73 2.11
N ILE A 161 -6.16 -5.52 1.89
CA ILE A 161 -6.77 -4.19 1.91
C ILE A 161 -6.70 -3.63 3.34
N GLY A 162 -5.99 -2.53 3.50
CA GLY A 162 -5.87 -1.76 4.75
C GLY A 162 -4.47 -1.74 5.34
N THR A 163 -3.56 -2.64 4.91
CA THR A 163 -2.20 -2.75 5.45
C THR A 163 -1.38 -1.50 5.16
N ASP A 164 -1.42 -0.97 3.93
CA ASP A 164 -0.66 0.23 3.58
C ASP A 164 -1.17 1.46 4.34
N SER A 165 -2.49 1.60 4.48
CA SER A 165 -3.10 2.67 5.30
C SER A 165 -2.69 2.57 6.77
N ALA A 166 -2.61 1.36 7.32
CA ALA A 166 -2.17 1.13 8.69
C ALA A 166 -0.71 1.52 8.89
N LEU A 167 0.14 1.14 7.94
CA LEU A 167 1.55 1.52 7.91
C LEU A 167 1.70 3.04 7.93
N HIS A 168 0.93 3.76 7.10
CA HIS A 168 0.87 5.24 7.11
C HIS A 168 0.58 5.81 8.50
N ARG A 169 -0.33 5.20 9.26
CA ARG A 169 -0.62 5.65 10.63
C ARG A 169 0.57 5.41 11.56
N ILE A 170 1.26 4.27 11.41
CA ILE A 170 2.42 3.94 12.25
C ILE A 170 3.55 4.92 11.99
N ILE A 171 3.90 5.16 10.73
CA ILE A 171 5.03 6.03 10.42
C ILE A 171 4.72 7.49 10.73
N GLU A 172 3.48 7.96 10.57
CA GLU A 172 3.10 9.29 11.05
C GLU A 172 3.34 9.47 12.56
N VAL A 173 3.03 8.45 13.36
CA VAL A 173 3.29 8.46 14.81
C VAL A 173 4.79 8.38 15.09
N VAL A 174 5.52 7.50 14.40
CA VAL A 174 6.98 7.37 14.56
C VAL A 174 7.68 8.69 14.24
N ASP A 175 7.35 9.31 13.12
CA ASP A 175 7.92 10.59 12.68
C ASP A 175 7.61 11.72 13.66
N ALA A 176 6.40 11.76 14.23
CA ALA A 176 6.04 12.71 15.27
C ALA A 176 6.91 12.51 16.52
N ILE A 177 7.08 11.25 16.95
CA ILE A 177 7.87 10.88 18.13
C ILE A 177 9.37 11.16 17.93
N MET A 178 9.92 10.91 16.73
CA MET A 178 11.34 11.10 16.43
C MET A 178 11.85 12.48 16.80
N THR A 179 11.06 13.53 16.59
CA THR A 179 11.44 14.92 16.92
C THR A 179 11.64 15.11 18.44
N THR A 180 10.76 14.51 19.24
CA THR A 180 10.85 14.55 20.71
C THR A 180 11.98 13.66 21.23
N ALA A 181 12.23 12.52 20.58
CA ALA A 181 13.29 11.58 20.93
C ALA A 181 14.68 12.20 20.74
N GLN A 182 14.92 12.87 19.60
CA GLN A 182 16.19 13.55 19.29
C GLN A 182 16.54 14.66 20.29
N SER A 183 15.51 15.34 20.80
CA SER A 183 15.67 16.46 21.73
C SER A 183 16.18 15.99 23.09
N HIS A 184 15.66 14.87 23.60
CA HIS A 184 15.97 14.36 24.94
C HIS A 184 16.90 13.13 24.96
N GLN A 185 17.35 12.67 23.80
CA GLN A 185 18.12 11.43 23.67
C GLN A 185 17.46 10.19 24.28
N ARG A 186 16.20 9.97 23.90
CA ARG A 186 15.35 8.90 24.44
C ARG A 186 15.35 7.66 23.58
N THR A 187 15.11 6.53 24.22
CA THR A 187 14.71 5.28 23.55
C THR A 187 13.20 5.17 23.56
N PHE A 188 12.61 4.85 22.40
CA PHE A 188 11.18 4.59 22.28
C PHE A 188 10.97 3.13 21.88
N VAL A 189 10.10 2.47 22.65
CA VAL A 189 9.56 1.14 22.35
C VAL A 189 8.13 1.36 21.85
N LEU A 190 7.87 0.99 20.61
CA LEU A 190 6.59 1.20 19.93
C LEU A 190 5.91 -0.14 19.70
N GLU A 191 4.71 -0.31 20.27
CA GLU A 191 3.91 -1.51 20.09
C GLU A 191 2.94 -1.32 18.91
N VAL A 192 3.03 -2.21 17.93
CA VAL A 192 2.23 -2.19 16.70
C VAL A 192 1.34 -3.43 16.60
N MET A 193 0.21 -3.25 15.92
CA MET A 193 -0.74 -4.33 15.65
C MET A 193 -0.12 -5.41 14.76
N GLY A 194 -0.71 -6.60 14.83
CA GLY A 194 -0.25 -7.74 14.04
C GLY A 194 -0.77 -9.06 14.56
N ARG A 195 -1.25 -9.14 15.81
CA ARG A 195 -1.69 -10.37 16.52
C ARG A 195 -0.74 -11.56 16.39
N HIS A 196 -0.78 -12.29 15.27
CA HIS A 196 0.07 -13.46 14.97
C HIS A 196 0.87 -13.26 13.67
N CYS A 197 0.92 -12.04 13.16
CA CYS A 197 1.64 -11.62 11.97
C CYS A 197 2.59 -10.48 12.31
N GLY A 198 3.86 -10.63 11.97
CA GLY A 198 4.90 -9.64 12.16
C GLY A 198 5.06 -8.65 11.00
N TYR A 199 4.30 -8.80 9.91
CA TYR A 199 4.47 -8.00 8.69
C TYR A 199 4.47 -6.50 8.97
N LEU A 200 3.47 -6.02 9.70
CA LEU A 200 3.30 -4.60 9.99
C LEU A 200 4.46 -4.05 10.83
N ALA A 201 4.98 -4.83 11.79
CA ALA A 201 6.15 -4.48 12.58
C ALA A 201 7.44 -4.46 11.76
N LEU A 202 7.65 -5.47 10.92
CA LEU A 202 8.82 -5.58 10.05
C LEU A 202 8.88 -4.42 9.06
N VAL A 203 7.79 -4.17 8.34
CA VAL A 203 7.73 -3.10 7.34
C VAL A 203 7.84 -1.73 8.01
N SER A 204 7.22 -1.53 9.18
CA SER A 204 7.39 -0.29 9.96
C SER A 204 8.83 -0.07 10.38
N ALA A 205 9.51 -1.12 10.86
CA ALA A 205 10.91 -1.06 11.25
C ALA A 205 11.83 -0.68 10.07
N LEU A 206 11.58 -1.26 8.89
CA LEU A 206 12.31 -0.91 7.66
C LEU A 206 12.04 0.54 7.23
N ALA A 207 10.77 0.96 7.24
CA ALA A 207 10.33 2.28 6.79
C ALA A 207 10.85 3.43 7.67
N CYS A 208 10.95 3.24 8.99
CA CYS A 208 11.55 4.24 9.89
C CYS A 208 13.06 4.05 10.11
N GLY A 209 13.60 2.89 9.73
CA GLY A 209 14.99 2.51 10.01
C GLY A 209 15.25 2.27 11.50
N ALA A 210 14.36 1.51 12.15
CA ALA A 210 14.44 1.12 13.56
C ALA A 210 15.78 0.43 13.90
N ASP A 211 16.20 0.53 15.16
CA ASP A 211 17.40 -0.12 15.66
C ASP A 211 17.17 -1.61 15.94
N TRP A 212 15.94 -1.99 16.29
CA TRP A 212 15.55 -3.38 16.56
C TRP A 212 14.05 -3.61 16.28
N VAL A 213 13.68 -4.84 15.95
CA VAL A 213 12.30 -5.26 15.71
C VAL A 213 12.04 -6.64 16.32
N PHE A 214 10.85 -6.85 16.87
CA PHE A 214 10.38 -8.15 17.35
C PHE A 214 9.14 -8.59 16.57
N ILE A 215 9.22 -9.78 15.96
CA ILE A 215 8.14 -10.41 15.19
C ILE A 215 7.94 -11.86 15.63
N PRO A 216 6.69 -12.39 15.64
CA PRO A 216 6.42 -13.77 16.05
C PRO A 216 7.04 -14.81 15.11
N GLU A 217 7.15 -14.52 13.81
CA GLU A 217 7.66 -15.48 12.83
C GLU A 217 9.18 -15.66 12.92
N MET A 218 9.90 -14.67 13.46
CA MET A 218 11.34 -14.71 13.64
C MET A 218 11.68 -14.29 15.08
N PRO A 219 11.40 -15.16 16.06
CA PRO A 219 11.71 -14.88 17.44
C PRO A 219 13.23 -14.73 17.62
N PRO A 220 13.66 -13.85 18.54
CA PRO A 220 15.08 -13.61 18.75
C PRO A 220 15.82 -14.86 19.27
N ASP A 221 17.10 -15.00 18.92
CA ASP A 221 17.99 -16.03 19.47
C ASP A 221 18.22 -15.84 20.98
N ASP A 222 18.59 -16.91 21.69
CA ASP A 222 18.94 -16.82 23.10
C ASP A 222 20.12 -15.84 23.31
N GLY A 223 20.05 -14.99 24.34
CA GLY A 223 21.05 -13.93 24.58
C GLY A 223 20.85 -12.67 23.73
N TRP A 224 19.70 -12.53 23.07
CA TRP A 224 19.34 -11.31 22.34
C TRP A 224 19.32 -10.07 23.21
N GLU A 225 19.09 -10.20 24.52
CA GLU A 225 19.04 -9.08 25.44
C GLU A 225 20.37 -8.31 25.45
N ASP A 226 21.47 -9.05 25.52
CA ASP A 226 22.83 -8.50 25.52
C ASP A 226 23.19 -7.95 24.13
N ASN A 227 22.87 -8.69 23.07
CA ASN A 227 23.10 -8.26 21.68
C ASN A 227 22.36 -6.96 21.36
N MET A 228 21.11 -6.84 21.79
CA MET A 228 20.31 -5.63 21.63
C MET A 228 20.93 -4.49 22.44
N CYS A 229 21.28 -4.72 23.71
CA CYS A 229 21.89 -3.68 24.55
C CYS A 229 23.22 -3.18 23.97
N GLN A 230 24.06 -4.09 23.47
CA GLN A 230 25.30 -3.74 22.77
C GLN A 230 25.01 -2.89 21.54
N LYS A 231 24.05 -3.30 20.70
CA LYS A 231 23.69 -2.56 19.48
C LYS A 231 23.22 -1.14 19.77
N LEU A 232 22.38 -0.97 20.79
CA LEU A 232 21.86 0.34 21.21
C LEU A 232 22.99 1.23 21.76
N SER A 233 23.90 0.66 22.56
CA SER A 233 25.09 1.35 23.07
C SER A 233 26.01 1.81 21.93
N GLU A 234 26.27 0.93 20.95
CA GLU A 234 27.05 1.27 19.75
C GLU A 234 26.38 2.35 18.89
N SER A 235 25.06 2.28 18.72
CA SER A 235 24.30 3.29 17.97
C SER A 235 24.50 4.68 18.60
N ARG A 236 24.49 4.73 19.94
CA ARG A 236 24.69 5.97 20.70
C ARG A 236 26.14 6.46 20.70
N SER A 237 27.12 5.57 20.79
CA SER A 237 28.55 5.93 20.70
C SER A 237 28.93 6.46 19.31
N ARG A 238 28.23 6.00 18.26
CA ARG A 238 28.34 6.52 16.88
C ARG A 238 27.62 7.87 16.67
N GLY A 239 27.05 8.45 17.72
CA GLY A 239 26.41 9.78 17.69
C GLY A 239 24.91 9.76 17.44
N SER A 240 24.25 8.59 17.41
CA SER A 240 22.77 8.57 17.35
C SER A 240 22.19 9.20 18.60
N ARG A 241 21.24 10.11 18.39
CA ARG A 241 20.53 10.81 19.47
C ARG A 241 19.19 10.17 19.81
N LEU A 242 18.84 9.04 19.25
CA LEU A 242 17.59 8.35 19.57
C LEU A 242 17.76 6.86 19.31
N ASN A 243 16.91 6.06 19.94
CA ASN A 243 16.73 4.67 19.55
C ASN A 243 15.25 4.34 19.39
N ILE A 244 14.91 3.60 18.33
CA ILE A 244 13.54 3.13 18.07
C ILE A 244 13.55 1.61 18.02
N ILE A 245 12.67 1.02 18.81
CA ILE A 245 12.43 -0.42 18.88
C ILE A 245 10.96 -0.65 18.53
N ILE A 246 10.69 -1.49 17.53
CA ILE A 246 9.32 -1.86 17.14
C ILE A 246 9.00 -3.25 17.69
N VAL A 247 7.85 -3.39 18.37
CA VAL A 247 7.40 -4.64 18.97
C VAL A 247 6.03 -4.98 18.40
N ALA A 248 5.90 -6.13 17.73
CA ALA A 248 4.59 -6.65 17.34
C ALA A 248 3.79 -7.07 18.59
N GLU A 249 2.47 -6.87 18.59
CA GLU A 249 1.56 -7.37 19.64
C GLU A 249 1.77 -8.87 19.95
N GLY A 250 2.09 -9.65 18.91
CA GLY A 250 2.34 -11.08 18.98
C GLY A 250 3.77 -11.50 19.29
N ALA A 251 4.67 -10.58 19.62
CA ALA A 251 6.09 -10.90 19.78
C ALA A 251 6.31 -11.97 20.86
N THR A 252 7.03 -13.03 20.52
CA THR A 252 7.39 -14.12 21.42
C THR A 252 8.87 -14.47 21.33
N ASP A 253 9.41 -15.08 22.37
CA ASP A 253 10.70 -15.78 22.30
C ASP A 253 10.55 -17.17 21.66
N ARG A 254 11.66 -17.89 21.50
CA ARG A 254 11.68 -19.25 20.94
C ARG A 254 11.01 -20.28 21.84
N GLN A 255 10.87 -19.98 23.13
CA GLN A 255 10.23 -20.83 24.12
C GLN A 255 8.70 -20.64 24.11
N GLY A 256 8.19 -19.59 23.45
CA GLY A 256 6.78 -19.22 23.37
C GLY A 256 6.33 -18.25 24.46
N GLN A 257 7.25 -17.64 25.20
CA GLN A 257 6.92 -16.60 26.16
C GLN A 257 6.74 -15.25 25.45
N PRO A 258 5.72 -14.46 25.84
CA PRO A 258 5.46 -13.17 25.21
C PRO A 258 6.52 -12.12 25.57
N ILE A 259 7.09 -11.48 24.55
CA ILE A 259 8.02 -10.35 24.70
C ILE A 259 7.20 -9.06 24.72
N THR A 260 6.92 -8.55 25.91
CA THR A 260 6.10 -7.33 26.09
C THR A 260 6.93 -6.05 25.91
N SER A 261 6.30 -4.99 25.44
CA SER A 261 6.92 -3.66 25.33
C SER A 261 7.43 -3.13 26.67
N SER A 262 6.75 -3.46 27.78
CA SER A 262 7.21 -3.15 29.14
C SER A 262 8.48 -3.90 29.51
N PHE A 263 8.58 -5.19 29.16
CA PHE A 263 9.78 -5.98 29.41
C PHE A 263 11.00 -5.39 28.69
N VAL A 264 10.84 -5.06 27.41
CA VAL A 264 11.90 -4.42 26.60
C VAL A 264 12.32 -3.08 27.21
N LYS A 265 11.37 -2.26 27.66
CA LYS A 265 11.66 -1.00 28.34
C LYS A 265 12.48 -1.23 29.62
N ASP A 266 12.03 -2.12 30.49
CA ASP A 266 12.70 -2.37 31.77
C ASP A 266 14.10 -2.96 31.56
N LEU A 267 14.28 -3.79 30.53
CA LEU A 267 15.58 -4.29 30.10
C LEU A 267 16.53 -3.17 29.71
N VAL A 268 16.11 -2.26 28.83
CA VAL A 268 16.94 -1.12 28.37
C VAL A 268 17.27 -0.18 29.54
N VAL A 269 16.31 0.09 30.43
CA VAL A 269 16.54 0.94 31.61
C VAL A 269 17.53 0.28 32.57
N ARG A 270 17.39 -1.01 32.84
CA ARG A 270 18.25 -1.76 33.76
C ARG A 270 19.68 -1.92 33.24
N CYS A 271 19.85 -2.26 31.96
CA CYS A 271 21.15 -2.59 31.39
C CYS A 271 21.92 -1.35 30.90
N LEU A 272 21.23 -0.35 30.35
CA LEU A 272 21.87 0.81 29.72
C LEU A 272 21.61 2.15 30.44
N GLY A 273 20.61 2.21 31.33
CA GLY A 273 20.25 3.46 32.02
C GLY A 273 19.64 4.53 31.12
N PHE A 274 19.17 4.19 29.91
CA PHE A 274 18.58 5.15 28.98
C PHE A 274 17.16 5.55 29.39
N ASP A 275 16.79 6.83 29.26
CA ASP A 275 15.40 7.29 29.42
C ASP A 275 14.53 6.67 28.32
N THR A 276 13.75 5.66 28.71
CA THR A 276 13.00 4.81 27.79
C THR A 276 11.50 4.97 27.99
N ARG A 277 10.78 5.16 26.89
CA ARG A 277 9.32 5.32 26.87
C ARG A 277 8.67 4.24 26.01
N VAL A 278 7.47 3.85 26.41
CA VAL A 278 6.63 2.92 25.65
C VAL A 278 5.47 3.69 25.06
N THR A 279 5.13 3.40 23.80
CA THR A 279 3.92 3.92 23.18
C THR A 279 3.19 2.77 22.50
N ILE A 280 1.97 2.50 22.95
CA ILE A 280 1.09 1.50 22.36
C ILE A 280 0.17 2.25 21.41
N LEU A 281 0.34 2.04 20.10
CA LEU A 281 -0.42 2.78 19.08
C LEU A 281 -1.90 2.40 19.10
N GLY A 282 -2.19 1.12 19.37
CA GLY A 282 -3.54 0.59 19.42
C GLY A 282 -4.36 0.89 18.16
N HIS A 283 -5.60 1.30 18.34
CA HIS A 283 -6.60 1.40 17.25
C HIS A 283 -6.39 2.58 16.30
N VAL A 284 -5.41 3.47 16.54
CA VAL A 284 -5.04 4.52 15.56
C VAL A 284 -4.66 3.89 14.22
N GLN A 285 -4.08 2.69 14.25
CA GLN A 285 -3.66 1.91 13.08
C GLN A 285 -4.82 1.45 12.18
N ARG A 286 -6.06 1.45 12.67
CA ARG A 286 -7.26 1.05 11.91
C ARG A 286 -8.06 2.25 11.40
N GLY A 287 -7.72 3.46 11.87
CA GLY A 287 -8.41 4.69 11.57
C GLY A 287 -7.74 5.51 10.47
N GLY A 288 -8.32 6.69 10.21
CA GLY A 288 -7.80 7.62 9.20
C GLY A 288 -8.40 7.42 7.82
N THR A 289 -7.86 8.14 6.84
CA THR A 289 -8.26 8.04 5.44
C THR A 289 -7.48 6.91 4.75
N PRO A 290 -8.12 6.11 3.88
CA PRO A 290 -7.39 5.11 3.11
C PRO A 290 -6.31 5.74 2.23
N SER A 291 -5.15 5.10 2.15
CA SER A 291 -4.05 5.50 1.25
C SER A 291 -4.45 5.35 -0.21
N ALA A 292 -3.67 5.96 -1.12
CA ALA A 292 -3.89 5.78 -2.55
C ALA A 292 -3.88 4.29 -2.94
N PHE A 293 -2.90 3.54 -2.43
CA PHE A 293 -2.75 2.11 -2.69
C PHE A 293 -3.98 1.30 -2.28
N ASP A 294 -4.47 1.44 -1.04
CA ASP A 294 -5.63 0.67 -0.57
C ASP A 294 -6.93 1.03 -1.30
N ARG A 295 -7.08 2.30 -1.74
CA ARG A 295 -8.24 2.71 -2.58
C ARG A 295 -8.21 2.01 -3.93
N ILE A 296 -7.05 1.95 -4.57
CA ILE A 296 -6.87 1.31 -5.87
C ILE A 296 -7.04 -0.19 -5.73
N LEU A 297 -6.39 -0.78 -4.72
CA LEU A 297 -6.45 -2.21 -4.44
C LEU A 297 -7.89 -2.67 -4.20
N GLY A 298 -8.61 -2.00 -3.29
CA GLY A 298 -10.02 -2.30 -3.03
C GLY A 298 -10.88 -2.11 -4.28
N SER A 299 -10.62 -1.08 -5.08
CA SER A 299 -11.37 -0.84 -6.32
C SER A 299 -11.15 -1.94 -7.37
N ARG A 300 -9.89 -2.36 -7.59
CA ARG A 300 -9.54 -3.43 -8.53
C ARG A 300 -10.13 -4.77 -8.09
N MET A 301 -9.93 -5.13 -6.83
CA MET A 301 -10.45 -6.40 -6.30
C MET A 301 -11.99 -6.44 -6.31
N GLY A 302 -12.66 -5.32 -6.03
CA GLY A 302 -14.12 -5.27 -6.03
C GLY A 302 -14.73 -5.46 -7.43
N VAL A 303 -14.08 -4.94 -8.47
CA VAL A 303 -14.48 -5.20 -9.87
C VAL A 303 -14.29 -6.68 -10.20
N GLU A 304 -13.10 -7.22 -9.91
CA GLU A 304 -12.79 -8.62 -10.17
C GLU A 304 -13.70 -9.58 -9.40
N ALA A 305 -14.12 -9.23 -8.18
CA ALA A 305 -15.05 -10.03 -7.40
C ALA A 305 -16.43 -10.15 -8.06
N VAL A 306 -16.93 -9.08 -8.69
CA VAL A 306 -18.20 -9.12 -9.43
C VAL A 306 -18.06 -9.97 -10.69
N LEU A 307 -16.96 -9.82 -11.43
CA LEU A 307 -16.69 -10.66 -12.61
C LEU A 307 -16.60 -12.13 -12.22
N ALA A 308 -15.90 -12.45 -11.14
CA ALA A 308 -15.79 -13.81 -10.61
C ALA A 308 -17.16 -14.40 -10.21
N LEU A 309 -18.06 -13.60 -9.63
CA LEU A 309 -19.42 -14.05 -9.31
C LEU A 309 -20.26 -14.31 -10.56
N LEU A 310 -20.13 -13.49 -11.61
CA LEU A 310 -20.88 -13.67 -12.86
C LEU A 310 -20.38 -14.85 -13.70
N GLU A 311 -19.08 -15.13 -13.64
CA GLU A 311 -18.45 -16.25 -14.34
C GLU A 311 -18.54 -17.57 -13.57
N ALA A 312 -18.99 -17.54 -12.31
CA ALA A 312 -19.08 -18.73 -11.48
C ALA A 312 -20.14 -19.71 -12.01
N SER A 313 -19.74 -20.98 -12.11
CA SER A 313 -20.64 -22.11 -12.36
C SER A 313 -20.88 -22.92 -11.07
N THR A 314 -21.79 -23.90 -11.13
CA THR A 314 -22.10 -24.79 -10.00
C THR A 314 -20.86 -25.53 -9.47
N ASP A 315 -19.93 -25.85 -10.36
CA ASP A 315 -18.72 -26.62 -10.04
C ASP A 315 -17.55 -25.72 -9.62
N THR A 316 -17.69 -24.40 -9.76
CA THR A 316 -16.62 -23.45 -9.42
C THR A 316 -16.49 -23.35 -7.90
N PRO A 317 -15.33 -23.68 -7.30
CA PRO A 317 -15.13 -23.57 -5.86
C PRO A 317 -15.18 -22.12 -5.39
N ALA A 318 -15.34 -21.90 -4.09
CA ALA A 318 -15.35 -20.55 -3.55
C ALA A 318 -13.95 -19.97 -3.74
N CYS A 319 -13.86 -18.74 -4.22
CA CYS A 319 -12.57 -18.12 -4.48
C CYS A 319 -12.37 -16.85 -3.66
N VAL A 320 -11.11 -16.51 -3.45
CA VAL A 320 -10.67 -15.23 -2.89
C VAL A 320 -10.00 -14.45 -4.02
N VAL A 321 -10.43 -13.21 -4.18
CA VAL A 321 -9.75 -12.25 -5.06
C VAL A 321 -8.55 -11.70 -4.33
N SER A 322 -7.39 -11.82 -4.96
CA SER A 322 -6.10 -11.51 -4.38
C SER A 322 -5.22 -10.73 -5.37
N LEU A 323 -4.16 -10.10 -4.85
CA LEU A 323 -3.11 -9.49 -5.64
C LEU A 323 -1.85 -10.36 -5.58
N VAL A 324 -1.41 -10.88 -6.74
CA VAL A 324 -0.14 -11.60 -6.89
C VAL A 324 0.63 -11.00 -8.06
N GLY A 325 1.86 -10.54 -7.82
CA GLY A 325 2.69 -9.94 -8.87
C GLY A 325 2.03 -8.72 -9.52
N ASN A 326 1.36 -7.88 -8.72
CA ASN A 326 0.57 -6.73 -9.16
C ASN A 326 -0.61 -7.06 -10.11
N GLN A 327 -1.00 -8.32 -10.25
CA GLN A 327 -2.17 -8.76 -11.01
C GLN A 327 -3.28 -9.28 -10.09
N ALA A 328 -4.53 -9.06 -10.48
CA ALA A 328 -5.67 -9.61 -9.75
C ALA A 328 -5.83 -11.09 -10.12
N VAL A 329 -5.81 -11.97 -9.12
CA VAL A 329 -5.93 -13.42 -9.30
C VAL A 329 -7.05 -13.96 -8.41
N ARG A 330 -7.62 -15.09 -8.83
CA ARG A 330 -8.64 -15.83 -8.08
C ARG A 330 -8.01 -17.08 -7.53
N LEU A 331 -8.01 -17.23 -6.21
CA LEU A 331 -7.44 -18.40 -5.54
C LEU A 331 -8.53 -19.20 -4.83
N PRO A 332 -8.43 -20.54 -4.76
CA PRO A 332 -9.36 -21.34 -3.98
C PRO A 332 -9.35 -20.93 -2.51
N LEU A 333 -10.51 -20.55 -1.99
CA LEU A 333 -10.65 -20.02 -0.63
C LEU A 333 -10.12 -21.00 0.43
N MET A 334 -10.44 -22.29 0.28
CA MET A 334 -10.07 -23.31 1.25
C MET A 334 -8.57 -23.56 1.33
N GLU A 335 -7.87 -23.50 0.20
CA GLU A 335 -6.41 -23.65 0.18
C GLU A 335 -5.76 -22.47 0.93
N CYS A 336 -6.21 -21.24 0.68
CA CYS A 336 -5.68 -20.06 1.37
C CYS A 336 -5.94 -20.08 2.89
N VAL A 337 -7.14 -20.48 3.32
CA VAL A 337 -7.49 -20.61 4.74
C VAL A 337 -6.62 -21.70 5.41
N GLN A 338 -6.48 -22.85 4.75
CA GLN A 338 -5.65 -23.93 5.28
C GLN A 338 -4.19 -23.51 5.43
N MET A 339 -3.60 -22.87 4.41
CA MET A 339 -2.23 -22.36 4.48
C MET A 339 -2.05 -21.35 5.62
N THR A 340 -3.04 -20.48 5.86
CA THR A 340 -3.00 -19.51 6.95
C THR A 340 -2.99 -20.20 8.32
N GLN A 341 -3.75 -21.27 8.49
CA GLN A 341 -3.76 -22.08 9.72
C GLN A 341 -2.45 -22.86 9.90
N GLU A 342 -1.83 -23.32 8.81
CA GLU A 342 -0.53 -23.99 8.83
C GLU A 342 0.59 -23.07 9.34
N VAL A 343 0.55 -21.76 9.04
CA VAL A 343 1.49 -20.78 9.63
C VAL A 343 1.39 -20.76 11.14
N GLN A 344 0.17 -20.68 11.69
CA GLN A 344 -0.04 -20.67 13.14
C GLN A 344 0.45 -21.98 13.77
N LYS A 345 0.12 -23.11 13.14
CA LYS A 345 0.58 -24.43 13.58
C LYS A 345 2.11 -24.52 13.58
N ALA A 346 2.78 -24.00 12.55
CA ALA A 346 4.24 -23.99 12.47
C ALA A 346 4.85 -23.16 13.62
N MET A 347 4.28 -22.00 13.96
CA MET A 347 4.72 -21.20 15.11
C MET A 347 4.50 -21.93 16.44
N ASP A 348 3.33 -22.55 16.63
CA ASP A 348 3.01 -23.31 17.85
C ASP A 348 3.94 -24.53 18.03
N GLU A 349 4.31 -25.18 16.93
CA GLU A 349 5.28 -26.29 16.87
C GLU A 349 6.75 -25.81 16.89
N LYS A 350 7.01 -24.50 17.02
CA LYS A 350 8.35 -23.87 17.04
C LYS A 350 9.17 -24.08 15.77
N LYS A 351 8.50 -24.30 14.64
CA LYS A 351 9.08 -24.40 13.29
C LYS A 351 9.08 -23.03 12.60
N PHE A 352 9.84 -22.08 13.16
CA PHE A 352 9.83 -20.69 12.71
C PHE A 352 10.29 -20.50 11.26
N ASP A 353 11.29 -21.26 10.80
CA ASP A 353 11.73 -21.22 9.40
C ASP A 353 10.62 -21.62 8.41
N GLU A 354 9.76 -22.56 8.81
CA GLU A 354 8.60 -22.97 8.02
C GLU A 354 7.52 -21.88 8.04
N ALA A 355 7.25 -21.28 9.19
CA ALA A 355 6.32 -20.14 9.30
C ALA A 355 6.74 -18.96 8.42
N VAL A 356 8.04 -18.63 8.38
CA VAL A 356 8.62 -17.60 7.50
C VAL A 356 8.41 -17.94 6.03
N ARG A 357 8.63 -19.20 5.63
CA ARG A 357 8.44 -19.65 4.24
C ARG A 357 6.96 -19.64 3.82
N LEU A 358 6.07 -20.07 4.70
CA LEU A 358 4.62 -20.11 4.46
C LEU A 358 3.99 -18.70 4.33
N ARG A 359 4.56 -17.71 5.03
CA ARG A 359 4.21 -16.29 4.83
C ARG A 359 4.53 -15.81 3.41
N GLY A 360 5.59 -16.33 2.78
CA GLY A 360 5.94 -16.06 1.39
C GLY A 360 7.30 -15.35 1.23
N SER A 361 7.62 -15.02 -0.03
CA SER A 361 8.94 -14.50 -0.44
C SER A 361 9.33 -13.18 0.24
N TYR A 362 8.36 -12.35 0.66
CA TYR A 362 8.63 -11.05 1.27
C TYR A 362 9.36 -11.12 2.62
N VAL A 363 9.25 -12.22 3.37
CA VAL A 363 10.03 -12.41 4.61
C VAL A 363 11.41 -12.99 4.31
N CYS A 364 11.51 -13.94 3.38
CA CYS A 364 12.77 -14.60 3.02
C CYS A 364 13.80 -13.67 2.38
N MET A 365 13.38 -12.67 1.59
CA MET A 365 14.28 -11.71 0.94
C MET A 365 15.08 -10.86 1.95
N ASN A 366 14.58 -10.73 3.17
CA ASN A 366 15.20 -9.93 4.23
C ASN A 366 16.26 -10.70 5.07
N ALA A 367 16.34 -12.03 4.93
CA ALA A 367 17.24 -12.87 5.73
C ALA A 367 18.53 -13.28 5.01
N ALA A 368 18.62 -13.08 3.68
CA ALA A 368 19.73 -13.56 2.87
C ALA A 368 20.68 -12.44 2.43
N LEU A 369 21.53 -11.97 3.35
CA LEU A 369 22.76 -11.26 2.97
C LEU A 369 23.89 -12.30 2.92
N CYS A 370 24.19 -12.79 1.71
CA CYS A 370 25.34 -13.65 1.47
C CYS A 370 26.61 -12.80 1.52
N HIS A 371 27.44 -13.02 2.55
CA HIS A 371 28.73 -12.35 2.70
C HIS A 371 29.72 -12.71 1.60
N LEU A 372 29.80 -11.88 0.57
CA LEU A 372 30.83 -11.93 -0.47
C LEU A 372 31.91 -10.91 -0.12
N GLN A 373 32.91 -11.35 0.65
CA GLN A 373 34.06 -10.52 1.01
C GLN A 373 34.86 -10.13 -0.24
N SER A 374 34.56 -8.96 -0.79
CA SER A 374 35.34 -8.34 -1.86
C SER A 374 35.43 -6.84 -1.63
N SER A 375 36.60 -6.26 -1.90
CA SER A 375 36.87 -4.84 -1.65
C SER A 375 36.77 -4.04 -2.95
N PHE A 376 35.56 -3.70 -3.39
CA PHE A 376 35.34 -2.82 -4.53
C PHE A 376 35.03 -1.39 -4.10
N ASN A 377 35.37 -0.41 -4.93
CA ASN A 377 34.96 0.98 -4.76
C ASN A 377 33.66 1.21 -5.56
N VAL A 378 32.56 1.47 -4.88
CA VAL A 378 31.24 1.66 -5.51
C VAL A 378 30.81 3.12 -5.35
N ALA A 379 30.44 3.76 -6.46
CA ALA A 379 29.92 5.13 -6.44
C ALA A 379 28.38 5.15 -6.54
N VAL A 380 27.75 5.99 -5.74
CA VAL A 380 26.30 6.22 -5.72
C VAL A 380 26.01 7.69 -6.03
N LEU A 381 25.07 7.94 -6.93
CA LEU A 381 24.63 9.29 -7.29
C LEU A 381 23.15 9.37 -7.62
N ASN A 382 22.59 10.57 -7.49
CA ASN A 382 21.20 10.85 -7.84
C ASN A 382 21.12 11.70 -9.11
N VAL A 383 20.24 11.31 -10.03
CA VAL A 383 20.09 11.95 -11.36
C VAL A 383 18.62 12.18 -11.67
N GLY A 384 18.30 13.33 -12.27
CA GLY A 384 16.93 13.73 -12.60
C GLY A 384 16.31 14.69 -11.56
N ALA A 385 14.98 14.79 -11.58
CA ALA A 385 14.24 15.60 -10.62
C ALA A 385 14.20 14.94 -9.22
N PRO A 386 14.07 15.71 -8.13
CA PRO A 386 13.96 15.13 -6.79
C PRO A 386 12.73 14.21 -6.67
N ALA A 387 12.95 13.01 -6.11
CA ALA A 387 11.89 12.05 -5.82
C ALA A 387 11.95 11.57 -4.37
N ALA A 388 10.79 11.43 -3.74
CA ALA A 388 10.65 10.82 -2.44
C ALA A 388 11.09 9.34 -2.49
N GLY A 389 12.22 9.03 -1.85
CA GLY A 389 12.77 7.66 -1.85
C GLY A 389 14.29 7.66 -1.99
N MET A 390 14.83 8.60 -2.77
CA MET A 390 16.25 8.69 -3.11
C MET A 390 17.19 8.56 -1.89
N ASN A 391 16.95 9.29 -0.81
CA ASN A 391 17.79 9.20 0.40
C ASN A 391 17.73 7.83 1.10
N ALA A 392 16.59 7.13 1.05
CA ALA A 392 16.46 5.80 1.63
C ALA A 392 17.21 4.76 0.80
N ALA A 393 17.12 4.87 -0.54
CA ALA A 393 17.89 4.06 -1.46
C ALA A 393 19.40 4.26 -1.29
N VAL A 394 19.88 5.52 -1.21
CA VAL A 394 21.30 5.82 -0.94
C VAL A 394 21.73 5.20 0.39
N ARG A 395 20.94 5.38 1.46
CA ARG A 395 21.22 4.78 2.78
C ARG A 395 21.34 3.26 2.69
N SER A 396 20.43 2.61 1.99
CA SER A 396 20.42 1.15 1.81
C SER A 396 21.69 0.70 1.08
N ALA A 397 21.96 1.27 -0.09
CA ALA A 397 23.13 0.95 -0.90
C ALA A 397 24.45 1.14 -0.14
N VAL A 398 24.60 2.25 0.59
CA VAL A 398 25.81 2.54 1.39
C VAL A 398 25.97 1.51 2.51
N ARG A 399 24.91 1.19 3.25
CA ARG A 399 25.00 0.24 4.36
C ARG A 399 25.27 -1.18 3.89
N VAL A 400 24.59 -1.64 2.84
CA VAL A 400 24.80 -2.97 2.26
C VAL A 400 26.21 -3.08 1.71
N GLY A 401 26.67 -2.10 0.93
CA GLY A 401 28.03 -2.10 0.39
C GLY A 401 29.11 -2.14 1.48
N ILE A 402 28.95 -1.38 2.57
CA ILE A 402 29.88 -1.43 3.71
C ILE A 402 29.86 -2.80 4.41
N THR A 403 28.68 -3.40 4.59
CA THR A 403 28.53 -4.73 5.21
C THR A 403 29.23 -5.81 4.38
N GLU A 404 29.17 -5.72 3.05
CA GLU A 404 29.87 -6.62 2.11
C GLU A 404 31.37 -6.31 1.98
N GLY A 405 31.88 -5.27 2.65
CA GLY A 405 33.30 -4.90 2.69
C GLY A 405 33.74 -3.96 1.55
N HIS A 406 32.81 -3.37 0.82
CA HIS A 406 33.09 -2.37 -0.22
C HIS A 406 33.35 -0.98 0.37
N LYS A 407 34.10 -0.16 -0.38
CA LYS A 407 34.23 1.28 -0.10
C LYS A 407 33.19 2.04 -0.89
N MET A 408 32.38 2.83 -0.19
CA MET A 408 31.27 3.55 -0.80
C MET A 408 31.65 5.01 -1.04
N PHE A 409 31.38 5.51 -2.23
CA PHE A 409 31.57 6.91 -2.62
C PHE A 409 30.24 7.54 -2.97
N ALA A 410 29.98 8.72 -2.43
CA ALA A 410 28.84 9.55 -2.77
C ALA A 410 29.28 10.65 -3.73
N VAL A 411 28.57 10.77 -4.86
CA VAL A 411 28.78 11.86 -5.82
C VAL A 411 27.67 12.88 -5.64
N ASN A 412 28.06 14.14 -5.38
CA ASN A 412 27.09 15.21 -5.20
C ASN A 412 26.65 15.80 -6.55
N ASP A 413 25.43 16.35 -6.60
CA ASP A 413 24.89 17.09 -7.75
C ASP A 413 24.91 16.32 -9.10
N GLY A 414 24.72 15.00 -9.05
CA GLY A 414 24.63 14.14 -10.23
C GLY A 414 25.89 14.17 -11.11
N PHE A 415 25.73 14.03 -12.43
CA PHE A 415 26.86 14.05 -13.37
C PHE A 415 27.55 15.41 -13.49
N GLU A 416 26.87 16.50 -13.10
CA GLU A 416 27.50 17.81 -13.06
C GLU A 416 28.58 17.87 -11.96
N GLY A 417 28.27 17.41 -10.75
CA GLY A 417 29.24 17.34 -9.67
C GLY A 417 30.26 16.22 -9.88
N PHE A 418 29.87 15.12 -10.53
CA PHE A 418 30.81 14.08 -10.97
C PHE A 418 31.91 14.67 -11.83
N ALA A 419 31.57 15.38 -12.90
CA ALA A 419 32.56 16.00 -13.80
C ALA A 419 33.44 17.07 -13.13
N LYS A 420 33.03 17.59 -11.96
CA LYS A 420 33.79 18.54 -11.13
C LYS A 420 34.62 17.85 -10.03
N GLY A 421 34.56 16.53 -9.92
CA GLY A 421 35.26 15.76 -8.88
C GLY A 421 34.65 15.91 -7.49
N GLN A 422 33.35 16.20 -7.37
CA GLN A 422 32.64 16.30 -6.09
C GLN A 422 32.27 14.91 -5.54
N ILE A 423 33.29 14.07 -5.39
CA ILE A 423 33.17 12.68 -4.94
C ILE A 423 33.76 12.60 -3.54
N LYS A 424 33.05 11.98 -2.61
CA LYS A 424 33.51 11.79 -1.23
C LYS A 424 33.20 10.39 -0.74
N GLU A 425 34.14 9.79 -0.02
CA GLU A 425 33.88 8.54 0.70
C GLU A 425 32.77 8.78 1.73
N ILE A 426 31.78 7.90 1.76
CA ILE A 426 30.63 7.96 2.65
C ILE A 426 30.67 6.79 3.63
N LYS A 427 30.52 7.09 4.93
CA LYS A 427 30.60 6.11 6.02
C LYS A 427 29.22 5.73 6.54
N TRP A 428 29.17 4.65 7.32
CA TRP A 428 27.94 4.14 7.94
C TRP A 428 27.14 5.20 8.72
N GLY A 429 27.84 6.06 9.47
CA GLY A 429 27.24 7.11 10.27
C GLY A 429 26.64 8.26 9.46
N ASP A 430 27.18 8.53 8.26
CA ASP A 430 26.79 9.69 7.44
C ASP A 430 25.37 9.56 6.89
N VAL A 431 24.92 8.33 6.64
CA VAL A 431 23.56 8.01 6.14
C VAL A 431 22.54 7.72 7.26
N GLY A 432 22.90 7.99 8.51
CA GLY A 432 22.00 7.84 9.67
C GLY A 432 20.78 8.76 9.56
N GLY A 433 19.57 8.22 9.72
CA GLY A 433 18.33 9.00 9.70
C GLY A 433 17.83 9.44 8.31
N TRP A 434 18.43 8.95 7.22
CA TRP A 434 18.05 9.30 5.85
C TRP A 434 16.76 8.63 5.35
N THR A 435 16.24 7.63 6.06
CA THR A 435 15.08 6.83 5.61
C THR A 435 13.83 7.70 5.37
N GLY A 436 13.44 8.52 6.36
CA GLY A 436 12.26 9.41 6.30
C GLY A 436 12.49 10.77 5.63
N GLN A 437 13.71 11.08 5.18
CA GLN A 437 14.06 12.38 4.58
C GLN A 437 13.62 12.45 3.11
N GLY A 438 12.72 13.39 2.76
CA GLY A 438 12.33 13.67 1.37
C GLY A 438 13.44 14.34 0.54
N GLY A 439 13.24 14.44 -0.78
CA GLY A 439 14.21 15.05 -1.70
C GLY A 439 15.51 14.24 -1.88
N SER A 440 16.61 14.93 -2.18
CA SER A 440 17.95 14.35 -2.37
C SER A 440 18.99 15.11 -1.55
N LEU A 441 19.60 14.44 -0.56
CA LEU A 441 20.67 15.00 0.29
C LEU A 441 22.02 15.07 -0.43
N LEU A 442 22.25 14.20 -1.41
CA LEU A 442 23.40 14.29 -2.32
C LEU A 442 23.26 15.42 -3.36
N GLY A 443 22.07 16.02 -3.48
CA GLY A 443 21.72 16.83 -4.63
C GLY A 443 21.38 15.96 -5.84
N THR A 444 20.58 16.50 -6.76
CA THR A 444 20.20 15.82 -8.01
C THR A 444 20.03 16.86 -9.10
N LYS A 445 20.43 16.51 -10.33
CA LYS A 445 20.38 17.38 -11.51
C LYS A 445 19.92 16.56 -12.71
N ARG A 446 19.24 17.22 -13.65
CA ARG A 446 18.82 16.64 -14.95
C ARG A 446 19.93 16.65 -16.01
N THR A 447 21.14 17.07 -15.64
CA THR A 447 22.26 17.24 -16.58
C THR A 447 22.80 15.87 -17.03
N LEU A 448 22.83 15.63 -18.34
CA LEU A 448 23.35 14.41 -18.96
C LEU A 448 24.89 14.40 -19.07
N PRO A 449 25.54 13.21 -19.10
CA PRO A 449 26.99 13.08 -19.13
C PRO A 449 27.66 13.35 -20.49
N ALA A 450 26.96 13.29 -21.63
CA ALA A 450 27.53 13.37 -22.99
C ALA A 450 28.56 14.50 -23.19
N LYS A 451 28.28 15.71 -22.69
CA LYS A 451 29.18 16.87 -22.87
C LYS A 451 30.45 16.81 -22.01
N ARG A 452 30.56 15.84 -21.10
CA ARG A 452 31.58 15.80 -20.04
C ARG A 452 32.19 14.41 -19.81
N LEU A 453 32.02 13.48 -20.76
CA LEU A 453 32.48 12.09 -20.66
C LEU A 453 33.95 11.97 -20.25
N ALA A 454 34.86 12.68 -20.93
CA ALA A 454 36.30 12.63 -20.63
C ALA A 454 36.62 13.03 -19.17
N LYS A 455 35.91 14.02 -18.62
CA LYS A 455 36.11 14.45 -17.22
C LYS A 455 35.54 13.43 -16.24
N ILE A 456 34.40 12.80 -16.56
CA ILE A 456 33.81 11.76 -15.72
C ILE A 456 34.72 10.53 -15.69
N ALA A 457 35.25 10.10 -16.84
CA ALA A 457 36.22 9.01 -16.94
C ALA A 457 37.49 9.30 -16.12
N GLU A 458 38.02 10.53 -16.20
CA GLU A 458 39.15 10.95 -15.37
C GLU A 458 38.85 10.81 -13.87
N GLN A 459 37.67 11.23 -13.42
CA GLN A 459 37.28 11.11 -12.02
C GLN A 459 37.08 9.65 -11.57
N MET A 460 36.56 8.79 -12.45
CA MET A 460 36.46 7.35 -12.19
C MET A 460 37.82 6.71 -12.01
N ARG A 461 38.81 7.09 -12.83
CA ARG A 461 40.20 6.64 -12.70
C ARG A 461 40.86 7.15 -11.43
N ILE A 462 40.70 8.42 -11.07
CA ILE A 462 41.28 9.02 -9.85
C ILE A 462 40.78 8.31 -8.59
N HIS A 463 39.48 8.01 -8.52
CA HIS A 463 38.86 7.37 -7.36
C HIS A 463 38.83 5.84 -7.47
N ASN A 464 39.37 5.27 -8.55
CA ASN A 464 39.36 3.85 -8.87
C ASN A 464 37.97 3.23 -8.70
N ILE A 465 36.94 3.81 -9.31
CA ILE A 465 35.54 3.37 -9.19
C ILE A 465 35.35 2.07 -9.96
N ASN A 466 34.88 1.02 -9.28
CA ASN A 466 34.67 -0.32 -9.85
C ASN A 466 33.21 -0.63 -10.18
N ALA A 467 32.25 0.13 -9.65
CA ALA A 467 30.83 0.00 -9.97
C ALA A 467 30.09 1.32 -9.76
N LEU A 468 29.00 1.51 -10.49
CA LEU A 468 28.17 2.71 -10.43
C LEU A 468 26.70 2.37 -10.17
N LEU A 469 26.11 2.94 -9.13
CA LEU A 469 24.68 2.88 -8.85
C LEU A 469 24.06 4.28 -9.06
N VAL A 470 23.19 4.40 -10.05
CA VAL A 470 22.49 5.64 -10.38
C VAL A 470 21.05 5.55 -9.90
N ILE A 471 20.63 6.44 -9.00
CA ILE A 471 19.26 6.49 -8.51
C ILE A 471 18.56 7.68 -9.19
N GLY A 472 17.57 7.43 -10.03
CA GLY A 472 17.01 8.52 -10.81
C GLY A 472 15.91 8.16 -11.80
N GLY A 473 15.41 9.19 -12.48
CA GLY A 473 14.33 9.08 -13.46
C GLY A 473 14.81 8.74 -14.86
N PHE A 474 14.07 9.24 -15.87
CA PHE A 474 14.40 9.01 -17.28
C PHE A 474 15.78 9.56 -17.65
N GLU A 475 16.20 10.69 -17.10
CA GLU A 475 17.54 11.25 -17.34
C GLU A 475 18.65 10.32 -16.85
N ALA A 476 18.41 9.52 -15.80
CA ALA A 476 19.37 8.52 -15.34
C ALA A 476 19.49 7.36 -16.34
N PHE A 477 18.37 6.95 -16.93
CA PHE A 477 18.32 5.90 -17.94
C PHE A 477 19.08 6.32 -19.20
N GLU A 478 18.79 7.52 -19.72
CA GLU A 478 19.53 8.10 -20.85
C GLU A 478 21.03 8.23 -20.54
N SER A 479 21.37 8.70 -19.34
CA SER A 479 22.77 8.86 -18.93
C SER A 479 23.55 7.53 -18.95
N LEU A 480 22.93 6.43 -18.52
CA LEU A 480 23.59 5.12 -18.57
C LEU A 480 23.76 4.59 -19.99
N LEU A 481 22.83 4.89 -20.91
CA LEU A 481 22.97 4.57 -22.33
C LEU A 481 24.16 5.34 -22.93
N GLU A 482 24.27 6.64 -22.66
CA GLU A 482 25.40 7.46 -23.11
C GLU A 482 26.74 6.92 -22.58
N LEU A 483 26.81 6.51 -21.31
CA LEU A 483 28.01 5.91 -20.73
C LEU A 483 28.32 4.53 -21.32
N TYR A 484 27.30 3.74 -21.63
CA TYR A 484 27.45 2.43 -22.27
C TYR A 484 28.03 2.57 -23.67
N GLU A 485 27.52 3.48 -24.50
CA GLU A 485 28.07 3.76 -25.83
C GLU A 485 29.51 4.30 -25.75
N ALA A 486 29.80 5.09 -24.72
CA ALA A 486 31.13 5.65 -24.48
C ALA A 486 32.18 4.59 -24.07
N ARG A 487 31.80 3.36 -23.70
CA ARG A 487 32.73 2.26 -23.38
C ARG A 487 33.70 1.93 -24.52
N ALA A 488 33.31 2.18 -25.77
CA ALA A 488 34.18 1.97 -26.92
C ALA A 488 35.41 2.90 -26.93
N HIS A 489 35.33 4.05 -26.24
CA HIS A 489 36.36 5.09 -26.23
C HIS A 489 37.01 5.29 -24.86
N HIS A 490 36.38 4.81 -23.79
CA HIS A 490 36.81 4.98 -22.40
C HIS A 490 36.71 3.66 -21.64
N GLU A 491 37.86 3.07 -21.32
CA GLU A 491 37.94 1.81 -20.54
C GLU A 491 37.38 2.00 -19.12
N GLU A 492 37.41 3.21 -18.58
CA GLU A 492 36.87 3.50 -17.25
C GLU A 492 35.36 3.25 -17.13
N PHE A 493 34.61 3.28 -18.24
CA PHE A 493 33.18 2.97 -18.25
C PHE A 493 32.87 1.47 -18.37
N CYS A 494 33.89 0.62 -18.56
CA CYS A 494 33.77 -0.84 -18.63
C CYS A 494 33.60 -1.49 -17.24
N VAL A 495 32.81 -0.84 -16.38
CA VAL A 495 32.42 -1.30 -15.04
C VAL A 495 30.92 -1.61 -14.99
N PRO A 496 30.44 -2.46 -14.07
CA PRO A 496 29.02 -2.66 -13.85
C PRO A 496 28.34 -1.34 -13.46
N MET A 497 27.29 -1.00 -14.19
CA MET A 497 26.46 0.18 -13.96
C MET A 497 25.00 -0.28 -13.82
N CYS A 498 24.31 0.18 -12.78
CA CYS A 498 22.92 -0.15 -12.53
C CYS A 498 22.11 1.12 -12.25
N ILE A 499 20.85 1.12 -12.70
CA ILE A 499 19.88 2.16 -12.41
C ILE A 499 18.83 1.66 -11.41
N LEU A 500 18.54 2.48 -10.40
CA LEU A 500 17.37 2.32 -9.56
C LEU A 500 16.34 3.42 -9.92
N PRO A 501 15.19 3.05 -10.53
CA PRO A 501 14.19 4.02 -10.97
C PRO A 501 13.60 4.85 -9.82
N ALA A 502 13.84 6.16 -9.85
CA ALA A 502 13.37 7.13 -8.87
C ALA A 502 12.84 8.41 -9.54
N THR A 503 11.52 8.48 -9.68
CA THR A 503 10.78 9.60 -10.27
C THR A 503 9.34 9.55 -9.80
N ILE A 504 8.68 10.70 -9.71
CA ILE A 504 7.23 10.73 -9.45
C ILE A 504 6.42 10.30 -10.68
N SER A 505 6.97 10.47 -11.88
CA SER A 505 6.23 10.29 -13.14
C SER A 505 6.00 8.82 -13.50
N ASN A 506 6.74 7.89 -12.90
CA ASN A 506 6.74 6.47 -13.25
C ASN A 506 6.97 6.20 -14.75
N ASN A 507 7.90 6.95 -15.35
CA ASN A 507 8.17 6.95 -16.80
C ASN A 507 9.51 6.30 -17.17
N VAL A 508 10.10 5.48 -16.30
CA VAL A 508 11.38 4.82 -16.57
C VAL A 508 11.09 3.47 -17.24
N PRO A 509 11.61 3.22 -18.46
CA PRO A 509 11.40 1.95 -19.14
C PRO A 509 11.96 0.75 -18.37
N GLY A 510 11.26 -0.39 -18.45
CA GLY A 510 11.71 -1.66 -17.86
C GLY A 510 11.26 -1.91 -16.42
N THR A 511 10.49 -0.99 -15.82
CA THR A 511 9.85 -1.19 -14.51
C THR A 511 8.40 -0.72 -14.54
N ASP A 512 7.53 -1.41 -13.81
CA ASP A 512 6.14 -0.96 -13.60
C ASP A 512 6.05 0.15 -12.55
N HIS A 513 7.13 0.36 -11.80
CA HIS A 513 7.15 1.23 -10.63
C HIS A 513 8.46 1.97 -10.44
N SER A 514 8.35 3.23 -10.02
CA SER A 514 9.47 4.08 -9.62
C SER A 514 9.32 4.59 -8.19
N LEU A 515 10.46 4.81 -7.53
CA LEU A 515 10.49 5.43 -6.22
C LEU A 515 9.96 6.87 -6.30
N GLY A 516 9.00 7.19 -5.43
CA GLY A 516 8.38 8.51 -5.32
C GLY A 516 7.01 8.63 -5.97
N ALA A 517 6.63 7.72 -6.89
CA ALA A 517 5.32 7.74 -7.53
C ALA A 517 4.18 7.58 -6.51
N ASP A 518 4.29 6.64 -5.56
CA ASP A 518 3.30 6.43 -4.51
C ASP A 518 3.15 7.65 -3.56
N THR A 519 4.26 8.31 -3.23
CA THR A 519 4.21 9.55 -2.42
C THR A 519 3.46 10.66 -3.18
N SER A 520 3.71 10.78 -4.47
CA SER A 520 3.01 11.74 -5.34
C SER A 520 1.52 11.40 -5.45
N LEU A 521 1.16 10.12 -5.59
CA LEU A 521 -0.23 9.67 -5.63
C LEU A 521 -0.98 10.03 -4.35
N ASN A 522 -0.40 9.78 -3.18
CA ASN A 522 -1.02 10.15 -1.91
C ASN A 522 -1.18 11.68 -1.77
N ALA A 523 -0.22 12.49 -2.26
CA ALA A 523 -0.35 13.94 -2.28
C ALA A 523 -1.50 14.41 -3.22
N ILE A 524 -1.66 13.78 -4.39
CA ILE A 524 -2.76 14.04 -5.32
C ILE A 524 -4.10 13.68 -4.65
N VAL A 525 -4.19 12.48 -4.06
CA VAL A 525 -5.41 11.97 -3.42
C VAL A 525 -5.83 12.85 -2.24
N GLU A 526 -4.90 13.22 -1.37
CA GLU A 526 -5.17 14.12 -0.25
C GLU A 526 -5.67 15.49 -0.72
N THR A 527 -5.06 16.04 -1.78
CA THR A 527 -5.49 17.32 -2.34
C THR A 527 -6.88 17.20 -2.97
N CYS A 528 -7.15 16.13 -3.71
CA CYS A 528 -8.46 15.85 -4.29
C CYS A 528 -9.53 15.69 -3.20
N ASP A 529 -9.22 15.06 -2.07
CA ASP A 529 -10.17 14.91 -0.97
C ASP A 529 -10.52 16.25 -0.33
N ARG A 530 -9.53 17.12 -0.10
CA ARG A 530 -9.75 18.49 0.39
C ARG A 530 -10.60 19.31 -0.61
N ILE A 531 -10.33 19.16 -1.91
CA ILE A 531 -11.10 19.82 -2.97
C ILE A 531 -12.53 19.30 -3.03
N LYS A 532 -12.74 17.98 -2.96
CA LYS A 532 -14.06 17.34 -2.93
C LYS A 532 -14.89 17.80 -1.73
N GLN A 533 -14.25 18.02 -0.58
CA GLN A 533 -14.91 18.58 0.60
C GLN A 533 -15.40 20.01 0.33
N SER A 534 -14.57 20.86 -0.30
CA SER A 534 -14.95 22.21 -0.71
C SER A 534 -16.08 22.22 -1.75
N ALA A 535 -16.00 21.34 -2.76
CA ALA A 535 -17.02 21.18 -3.79
C ALA A 535 -18.37 20.75 -3.21
N SER A 536 -18.34 19.83 -2.24
CA SER A 536 -19.57 19.31 -1.61
C SER A 536 -20.29 20.38 -0.76
N GLY A 537 -19.54 21.31 -0.16
CA GLY A 537 -20.13 22.41 0.62
C GLY A 537 -20.79 23.48 -0.23
N THR A 538 -20.21 23.79 -1.40
CA THR A 538 -20.76 24.81 -2.32
C THR A 538 -21.82 24.25 -3.28
N LYS A 539 -21.79 22.94 -3.55
CA LYS A 539 -22.62 22.21 -4.52
C LYS A 539 -22.47 22.76 -5.94
N ARG A 540 -22.85 21.93 -6.92
CA ARG A 540 -22.83 22.26 -8.36
C ARG A 540 -21.51 22.87 -8.80
N ARG A 541 -20.40 22.24 -8.39
CA ARG A 541 -19.05 22.67 -8.71
C ARG A 541 -18.21 21.57 -9.30
N VAL A 542 -17.47 21.88 -10.36
CA VAL A 542 -16.53 20.98 -11.03
C VAL A 542 -15.11 21.52 -10.85
N PHE A 543 -14.18 20.65 -10.48
CA PHE A 543 -12.77 21.00 -10.39
C PHE A 543 -11.97 20.34 -11.52
N ILE A 544 -11.20 21.14 -12.24
CA ILE A 544 -10.23 20.69 -13.24
C ILE A 544 -8.85 20.77 -12.57
N ILE A 545 -8.21 19.61 -12.38
CA ILE A 545 -6.94 19.49 -11.68
C ILE A 545 -5.85 19.02 -12.63
N GLU A 546 -4.79 19.81 -12.76
CA GLU A 546 -3.60 19.42 -13.51
C GLU A 546 -2.61 18.65 -12.62
N THR A 547 -2.19 17.47 -13.07
CA THR A 547 -1.21 16.61 -12.40
C THR A 547 0.10 16.55 -13.20
N MET A 548 1.21 16.31 -12.50
CA MET A 548 2.51 16.09 -13.14
C MET A 548 2.57 14.71 -13.82
N GLY A 549 3.63 14.49 -14.58
CA GLY A 549 3.95 13.20 -15.19
C GLY A 549 4.73 13.31 -16.51
N GLY A 550 4.97 14.53 -16.98
CA GLY A 550 5.34 14.78 -18.37
C GLY A 550 4.27 14.19 -19.28
N TYR A 551 4.69 13.42 -20.28
CA TYR A 551 3.79 12.65 -21.15
C TYR A 551 3.26 11.36 -20.53
N CYS A 552 3.73 10.96 -19.34
CA CYS A 552 3.23 9.76 -18.68
C CYS A 552 1.98 10.07 -17.84
N GLY A 553 0.86 9.50 -18.24
CA GLY A 553 -0.44 9.60 -17.62
C GLY A 553 -0.61 8.76 -16.34
N TYR A 554 0.43 8.09 -15.83
CA TYR A 554 0.34 7.21 -14.65
C TYR A 554 -0.26 7.94 -13.43
N LEU A 555 0.30 9.10 -13.06
CA LEU A 555 -0.18 9.86 -11.90
C LEU A 555 -1.62 10.37 -12.08
N ALA A 556 -1.97 10.80 -13.29
CA ALA A 556 -3.31 11.28 -13.61
C ALA A 556 -4.34 10.14 -13.53
N THR A 557 -4.03 8.99 -14.16
CA THR A 557 -4.91 7.82 -14.24
C THR A 557 -5.11 7.19 -12.88
N VAL A 558 -4.01 6.85 -12.22
CA VAL A 558 -4.02 6.16 -10.93
C VAL A 558 -4.52 7.09 -9.82
N GLY A 559 -4.12 8.36 -9.85
CA GLY A 559 -4.64 9.40 -8.95
C GLY A 559 -6.14 9.64 -9.16
N GLY A 560 -6.61 9.62 -10.41
CA GLY A 560 -8.03 9.75 -10.76
C GLY A 560 -8.87 8.60 -10.23
N LEU A 561 -8.37 7.36 -10.39
CA LEU A 561 -9.02 6.17 -9.83
C LEU A 561 -9.12 6.25 -8.30
N ALA A 562 -8.02 6.61 -7.61
CA ALA A 562 -7.98 6.72 -6.15
C ALA A 562 -8.79 7.91 -5.59
N ALA A 563 -8.89 9.00 -6.35
CA ALA A 563 -9.70 10.17 -5.99
C ALA A 563 -11.20 9.96 -6.32
N GLY A 564 -11.51 9.03 -7.22
CA GLY A 564 -12.84 8.86 -7.80
C GLY A 564 -13.21 10.02 -8.71
N ALA A 565 -12.28 10.39 -9.58
CA ALA A 565 -12.49 11.38 -10.64
C ALA A 565 -13.54 10.89 -11.64
N ASP A 566 -14.26 11.83 -12.24
CA ASP A 566 -15.25 11.57 -13.27
C ASP A 566 -14.61 11.31 -14.63
N THR A 567 -13.53 12.04 -14.92
CA THR A 567 -12.76 11.93 -16.16
C THR A 567 -11.29 12.17 -15.87
N VAL A 568 -10.42 11.49 -16.61
CA VAL A 568 -8.98 11.72 -16.62
C VAL A 568 -8.52 11.88 -18.06
N TYR A 569 -7.85 12.99 -18.37
CA TYR A 569 -7.23 13.23 -19.67
C TYR A 569 -5.73 12.94 -19.62
N ILE A 570 -5.26 12.05 -20.47
CA ILE A 570 -3.85 11.60 -20.54
C ILE A 570 -3.32 11.69 -21.97
N TYR A 571 -2.01 11.57 -22.15
CA TYR A 571 -1.37 11.63 -23.47
C TYR A 571 -1.56 10.30 -24.24
N GLU A 572 -1.56 9.19 -23.51
CA GLU A 572 -1.61 7.84 -24.05
C GLU A 572 -2.98 7.50 -24.67
N GLU A 573 -4.04 8.20 -24.27
CA GLU A 573 -5.40 8.06 -24.79
C GLU A 573 -5.79 9.37 -25.49
N ALA A 574 -5.83 9.35 -26.81
CA ALA A 574 -6.21 10.51 -27.60
C ALA A 574 -7.69 10.85 -27.38
N PHE A 575 -7.98 12.14 -27.19
CA PHE A 575 -9.33 12.66 -27.04
C PHE A 575 -9.53 13.88 -27.94
N ASP A 576 -10.74 14.02 -28.47
CA ASP A 576 -11.15 15.16 -29.29
C ASP A 576 -12.24 16.01 -28.60
N ILE A 577 -12.73 17.03 -29.30
CA ILE A 577 -13.73 17.95 -28.75
C ILE A 577 -15.07 17.27 -28.43
N ARG A 578 -15.42 16.18 -29.13
CA ARG A 578 -16.65 15.39 -28.88
C ARG A 578 -16.53 14.62 -27.58
N ASP A 579 -15.36 14.10 -27.26
CA ASP A 579 -15.11 13.44 -25.98
C ASP A 579 -15.22 14.42 -24.81
N LEU A 580 -14.69 15.64 -24.98
CA LEU A 580 -14.86 16.71 -24.00
C LEU A 580 -16.35 17.06 -23.82
N GLN A 581 -17.08 17.21 -24.92
CA GLN A 581 -18.50 17.52 -24.89
C GLN A 581 -19.32 16.41 -24.20
N ALA A 582 -19.08 15.15 -24.52
CA ALA A 582 -19.75 14.01 -23.90
C ALA A 582 -19.54 13.99 -22.38
N ASN A 583 -18.34 14.32 -21.90
CA ASN A 583 -18.05 14.40 -20.47
C ASN A 583 -18.78 15.59 -19.79
N VAL A 584 -18.90 16.73 -20.46
CA VAL A 584 -19.68 17.87 -19.96
C VAL A 584 -21.18 17.52 -19.87
N GLU A 585 -21.72 16.83 -20.88
CA GLU A 585 -23.09 16.34 -20.88
C GLU A 585 -23.32 15.34 -19.73
N HIS A 586 -22.38 14.41 -19.53
CA HIS A 586 -22.41 13.48 -18.40
C HIS A 586 -22.46 14.21 -17.05
N LEU A 587 -21.56 15.17 -16.82
CA LEU A 587 -21.57 15.96 -15.59
C LEU A 587 -22.86 16.78 -15.44
N THR A 588 -23.40 17.32 -16.53
CA THR A 588 -24.68 18.04 -16.53
C THR A 588 -25.83 17.14 -16.06
N GLN A 589 -25.87 15.88 -16.51
CA GLN A 589 -26.83 14.90 -16.00
C GLN A 589 -26.55 14.54 -14.53
N LYS A 590 -25.27 14.35 -14.17
CA LYS A 590 -24.86 14.06 -12.79
C LYS A 590 -25.33 15.14 -11.81
N MET A 591 -25.31 16.42 -12.20
CA MET A 591 -25.79 17.53 -11.34
C MET A 591 -27.31 17.50 -11.06
N LYS A 592 -28.09 16.72 -11.82
CA LYS A 592 -29.51 16.48 -11.52
C LYS A 592 -29.70 15.49 -10.37
N THR A 593 -28.69 14.69 -10.07
CA THR A 593 -28.69 13.74 -8.94
C THR A 593 -28.40 14.47 -7.62
N THR A 594 -28.34 13.72 -6.52
CA THR A 594 -27.95 14.22 -5.20
C THR A 594 -26.45 14.57 -5.12
N ILE A 595 -25.61 13.99 -5.99
CA ILE A 595 -24.15 14.22 -6.00
C ILE A 595 -23.80 15.35 -6.96
N GLN A 596 -23.95 16.57 -6.46
CA GLN A 596 -23.73 17.78 -7.24
C GLN A 596 -22.27 18.25 -7.15
N ARG A 597 -21.33 17.41 -7.61
CA ARG A 597 -19.90 17.76 -7.71
C ARG A 597 -19.24 17.02 -8.86
N GLY A 598 -18.23 17.62 -9.47
CA GLY A 598 -17.40 16.99 -10.49
C GLY A 598 -15.91 17.12 -10.19
N LEU A 599 -15.13 16.11 -10.59
CA LEU A 599 -13.68 16.12 -10.49
C LEU A 599 -13.08 15.60 -11.81
N VAL A 600 -12.29 16.44 -12.45
CA VAL A 600 -11.62 16.14 -13.72
C VAL A 600 -10.12 16.26 -13.49
N LEU A 601 -9.37 15.21 -13.80
CA LEU A 601 -7.90 15.25 -13.78
C LEU A 601 -7.38 15.39 -15.21
N ARG A 602 -6.28 16.13 -15.36
CA ARG A 602 -5.59 16.32 -16.64
C ARG A 602 -4.09 16.16 -16.40
N ASN A 603 -3.45 15.28 -17.15
CA ASN A 603 -2.00 15.22 -17.22
C ASN A 603 -1.44 16.48 -17.90
N GLU A 604 -0.35 17.05 -17.38
CA GLU A 604 0.22 18.33 -17.84
C GLU A 604 0.47 18.39 -19.36
N ASN A 605 0.96 17.31 -19.98
CA ASN A 605 1.31 17.24 -21.40
C ASN A 605 0.36 16.35 -22.22
N CYS A 606 -0.89 16.17 -21.79
CA CYS A 606 -1.82 15.29 -22.50
C CYS A 606 -2.16 15.77 -23.92
N ASN A 607 -2.20 17.09 -24.14
CA ASN A 607 -2.52 17.70 -25.43
C ASN A 607 -1.99 19.15 -25.47
N GLU A 608 -1.43 19.57 -26.61
CA GLU A 608 -0.85 20.91 -26.79
C GLU A 608 -1.92 22.01 -26.88
N ASN A 609 -3.07 21.73 -27.50
CA ASN A 609 -4.14 22.70 -27.72
C ASN A 609 -5.16 22.69 -26.58
N PHE A 610 -5.55 21.50 -26.11
CA PHE A 610 -6.48 21.32 -25.01
C PHE A 610 -5.77 21.44 -23.66
N THR A 611 -5.34 22.67 -23.39
CA THR A 611 -4.71 23.07 -22.13
C THR A 611 -5.71 23.00 -20.97
N THR A 612 -5.20 23.02 -19.74
CA THR A 612 -6.04 23.14 -18.52
C THR A 612 -6.98 24.34 -18.59
N ASP A 613 -6.53 25.44 -19.20
CA ASP A 613 -7.31 26.66 -19.37
C ASP A 613 -8.42 26.49 -20.39
N PHE A 614 -8.14 25.82 -21.50
CA PHE A 614 -9.14 25.49 -22.52
C PHE A 614 -10.25 24.60 -21.94
N ILE A 615 -9.88 23.50 -21.27
CA ILE A 615 -10.86 22.58 -20.65
C ILE A 615 -11.68 23.30 -19.58
N TYR A 616 -11.03 24.14 -18.76
CA TYR A 616 -11.73 24.96 -17.77
C TYR A 616 -12.75 25.91 -18.42
N GLN A 617 -12.39 26.59 -19.51
CA GLN A 617 -13.27 27.51 -20.22
C GLN A 617 -14.46 26.77 -20.85
N LEU A 618 -14.20 25.64 -21.51
CA LEU A 618 -15.24 24.80 -22.12
C LEU A 618 -16.26 24.32 -21.09
N TYR A 619 -15.80 23.72 -19.98
CA TYR A 619 -16.69 23.25 -18.93
C TYR A 619 -17.45 24.39 -18.23
N SER A 620 -16.84 25.58 -18.14
CA SER A 620 -17.49 26.75 -17.53
C SER A 620 -18.62 27.30 -18.40
N GLU A 621 -18.42 27.36 -19.72
CA GLU A 621 -19.43 27.91 -20.63
C GLU A 621 -20.56 26.92 -20.90
N GLU A 622 -20.24 25.66 -21.20
CA GLU A 622 -21.25 24.62 -21.45
C GLU A 622 -22.00 24.22 -20.16
N GLY A 623 -21.35 24.34 -19.00
CA GLY A 623 -21.97 24.13 -17.69
C GLY A 623 -22.84 25.29 -17.20
N ARG A 624 -22.94 26.39 -17.97
CA ARG A 624 -23.60 27.62 -17.53
C ARG A 624 -25.07 27.39 -17.18
N GLY A 625 -25.46 27.82 -15.98
CA GLY A 625 -26.79 27.58 -15.41
C GLY A 625 -26.96 26.23 -14.70
N VAL A 626 -25.97 25.33 -14.81
CA VAL A 626 -25.98 24.02 -14.14
C VAL A 626 -24.90 23.94 -13.06
N PHE A 627 -23.64 24.24 -13.37
CA PHE A 627 -22.51 24.21 -12.43
C PHE A 627 -21.44 25.27 -12.72
N ASP A 628 -20.61 25.57 -11.73
CA ASP A 628 -19.41 26.41 -11.91
C ASP A 628 -18.13 25.58 -11.88
N CYS A 629 -17.05 26.10 -12.48
CA CYS A 629 -15.77 25.41 -12.51
C CYS A 629 -14.70 26.15 -11.69
N ARG A 630 -13.70 25.40 -11.22
CA ARG A 630 -12.43 25.93 -10.72
C ARG A 630 -11.28 25.09 -11.28
N LYS A 631 -10.15 25.74 -11.56
CA LYS A 631 -8.93 25.06 -11.98
C LYS A 631 -7.88 25.10 -10.87
N ASN A 632 -7.16 24.01 -10.67
CA ASN A 632 -6.00 23.96 -9.79
C ASN A 632 -4.84 23.22 -10.46
N ILE A 633 -3.67 23.85 -10.48
CA ILE A 633 -2.43 23.22 -10.93
C ILE A 633 -1.68 22.81 -9.66
N LEU A 634 -1.57 21.51 -9.42
CA LEU A 634 -0.94 20.99 -8.20
C LEU A 634 0.56 21.33 -8.17
N GLY A 635 1.21 21.30 -9.34
CA GLY A 635 2.62 21.60 -9.50
C GLY A 635 3.52 20.76 -8.59
N HIS A 636 4.63 21.34 -8.16
CA HIS A 636 5.72 20.65 -7.45
C HIS A 636 5.36 20.18 -6.04
N MET A 637 4.20 20.54 -5.49
CA MET A 637 3.74 19.98 -4.20
C MET A 637 3.60 18.45 -4.25
N GLN A 638 3.40 17.89 -5.45
CA GLN A 638 3.41 16.45 -5.72
C GLN A 638 4.75 15.77 -5.41
N GLN A 639 5.86 16.51 -5.42
CA GLN A 639 7.19 16.00 -5.06
C GLN A 639 7.49 16.12 -3.56
N VAL A 640 6.80 17.03 -2.86
CA VAL A 640 7.19 17.50 -1.53
C VAL A 640 6.24 16.99 -0.46
N ARG A 641 6.57 15.81 0.09
CA ARG A 641 6.16 15.38 1.42
C ARG A 641 7.31 14.60 2.06
N ARG A 642 7.36 14.49 3.39
CA ARG A 642 8.00 13.31 4.01
C ARG A 642 7.30 12.08 3.43
N LYS A 643 8.09 11.10 3.02
CA LYS A 643 7.72 10.01 2.10
C LYS A 643 6.48 9.25 2.54
N CYS A 644 5.77 8.63 1.58
CA CYS A 644 4.83 7.54 1.87
C CYS A 644 5.59 6.23 2.06
N ASP A 645 5.08 5.39 2.97
CA ASP A 645 5.82 4.26 3.54
C ASP A 645 6.08 3.13 2.54
N PHE A 646 5.26 3.03 1.51
CA PHE A 646 5.45 2.09 0.41
C PHE A 646 6.72 2.38 -0.42
N SER A 647 7.15 3.65 -0.48
CA SER A 647 8.37 4.05 -1.20
C SER A 647 9.66 3.78 -0.40
N SER A 648 9.59 3.79 0.93
CA SER A 648 10.73 3.48 1.80
C SER A 648 10.89 1.98 1.98
N SER A 649 9.79 1.23 2.09
CA SER A 649 9.80 -0.22 2.18
C SER A 649 10.26 -0.87 0.87
N ARG A 650 9.79 -0.42 -0.32
CA ARG A 650 10.28 -0.95 -1.61
C ARG A 650 11.78 -0.72 -1.85
N CYS A 651 12.36 0.36 -1.33
CA CYS A 651 13.83 0.56 -1.35
C CYS A 651 14.59 -0.48 -0.51
N ALA A 652 13.97 -0.97 0.56
CA ALA A 652 14.57 -1.92 1.50
C ALA A 652 14.23 -3.38 1.15
N LEU A 653 13.07 -3.61 0.54
CA LEU A 653 12.52 -4.93 0.23
C LEU A 653 13.02 -5.54 -1.08
N GLY A 654 13.88 -4.85 -1.84
CA GLY A 654 14.45 -5.37 -3.08
C GLY A 654 13.37 -5.90 -4.03
N SER A 655 12.71 -5.01 -4.77
CA SER A 655 11.79 -5.39 -5.85
C SER A 655 12.40 -6.41 -6.80
#